data_AF-A0A5C5S6F5-F1
#
_entry.id   AF-A0A5C5S6F5-F1
#
_cell.length_a   1.000
_cell.length_b   1.000
_cell.length_c   1.000
_cell.angle_alpha   90.00
_cell.angle_beta   90.00
_cell.angle_gamma   90.00
#
_symmetry.space_group_name_H-M   'P 1'
#
loop_
_entity.id
_entity.type
_entity.pdbx_description
1 polymer ?
#
loop_
_entity_poly.entity_id
_entity_poly.type
_entity_poly.pdbx_seq_one_letter_code
_entity_poly.pdbx_strand_id
1 'polypeptide(L)'
;MDFRPDENQVAVAGLAADVLGHAAARETGGADTGSGDGWRTTWADLARADLLGLAAPESLGGAGLGAEEVAAVLTEAGRLAIAAPVLSGLALGILPVAAHGTDEQRAQLLPAALTGEELIVGALGEAGAAVPVVPGTRAVRTASGWALTGRKVAVGYAQHATHLLVSATTDTGAGSAASGPGVDGAAVFVVPADAPGVTVTPSPTSAGTPEGTVDLAGVEVPAEAALGDSTDGTVAQAVRECGLAGAAAVADGALAGALALTVDHLRKREQFGRPLGAFQAVAQQIADVYIASRTLHLAAVSAAWRVSTGSPADEATALAAHWLAAEAPSAVRTCHHLHGGIGVDATYPLHRFYSTIKDLTRFVGGVPQTVRALAAAHRDDAVGADESGRFLALTSAQRALQAELRDYFSTLMTPEERAEMLVQRHGEAFRNVVRRMGIDDRLGVGWPIEYGGKGFGPIEQYLFANEASRADVQLPSVTLQTVGPTLQAFGTEEQKAKFLPKILSGEVHFAIGYTEPEAGTDLASLRTTAVRDGDHYVVNGQKIFTTGGHDADYVWIAVRTDPDAPKHKGISILILDTSDPGYSWTPIITADGAHHVNATYYNDVRVPVEMLVGAENEGWKLITTQLNHERVMLGPSGRIGALYDRVDAWAHEQELLGEPDVAEALARVRAAELINELLNWQVAAAEAGGPVDVADASATKVFGSDRIQGLTALLEETVGTHGDPAEPATAELLHWLDVQAKRHLVLTFGGGVNEIQRELIALMGLQLPRVPR
;
A
#
# COMPACT_ATOMS: atom_id res chain seq x y z
N MET A 1 4.86 14.94 0.98
CA MET A 1 5.00 13.52 1.36
C MET A 1 6.14 12.97 0.54
N ASP A 2 7.09 12.25 1.14
CA ASP A 2 8.28 11.77 0.42
C ASP A 2 8.66 10.35 0.86
N PHE A 3 8.37 9.39 0.00
CA PHE A 3 8.67 7.97 0.21
C PHE A 3 10.10 7.58 -0.14
N ARG A 4 10.91 8.52 -0.66
CA ARG A 4 12.30 8.23 -0.99
C ARG A 4 13.13 8.16 0.29
N PRO A 5 14.11 7.24 0.37
CA PRO A 5 15.05 7.26 1.47
C PRO A 5 15.85 8.57 1.45
N ASP A 6 16.18 9.08 2.63
CA ASP A 6 17.08 10.24 2.75
C ASP A 6 18.55 9.84 2.56
N GLU A 7 19.45 10.83 2.64
CA GLU A 7 20.89 10.62 2.43
C GLU A 7 21.51 9.66 3.45
N ASN A 8 21.06 9.69 4.72
CA ASN A 8 21.57 8.81 5.76
C ASN A 8 21.13 7.36 5.48
N GLN A 9 19.86 7.15 5.17
CA GLN A 9 19.35 5.82 4.83
C GLN A 9 20.01 5.25 3.58
N VAL A 10 20.23 6.06 2.54
CA VAL A 10 20.93 5.62 1.33
C VAL A 10 22.37 5.23 1.65
N ALA A 11 23.08 6.04 2.45
CA ALA A 11 24.46 5.75 2.85
C ALA A 11 24.55 4.48 3.70
N VAL A 12 23.65 4.32 4.69
CA VAL A 12 23.59 3.15 5.57
C VAL A 12 23.23 1.89 4.78
N ALA A 13 22.23 1.96 3.89
CA ALA A 13 21.87 0.83 3.04
C ALA A 13 23.03 0.41 2.13
N GLY A 14 23.74 1.37 1.53
CA GLY A 14 24.93 1.09 0.71
C GLY A 14 26.03 0.38 1.50
N LEU A 15 26.38 0.90 2.68
CA LEU A 15 27.38 0.29 3.55
C LEU A 15 26.95 -1.11 4.04
N ALA A 16 25.69 -1.27 4.43
CA ALA A 16 25.14 -2.55 4.85
C ALA A 16 25.18 -3.57 3.71
N ALA A 17 24.77 -3.19 2.49
CA ALA A 17 24.83 -4.04 1.31
C ALA A 17 26.26 -4.49 1.00
N ASP A 18 27.25 -3.60 1.11
CA ASP A 18 28.66 -3.95 0.91
C ASP A 18 29.15 -4.96 1.96
N VAL A 19 28.91 -4.70 3.25
CA VAL A 19 29.34 -5.58 4.35
C VAL A 19 28.66 -6.95 4.26
N LEU A 20 27.34 -6.96 4.10
CA LEU A 20 26.53 -8.18 4.04
C LEU A 20 26.74 -8.95 2.73
N GLY A 21 27.08 -8.27 1.63
CA GLY A 21 27.45 -8.91 0.37
C GLY A 21 28.68 -9.81 0.49
N HIS A 22 29.69 -9.37 1.26
CA HIS A 22 30.84 -10.21 1.59
C HIS A 22 30.45 -11.43 2.44
N ALA A 23 29.50 -11.27 3.37
CA ALA A 23 28.97 -12.38 4.17
C ALA A 23 28.22 -13.40 3.29
N ALA A 24 27.33 -12.94 2.41
CA ALA A 24 26.60 -13.80 1.47
C ALA A 24 27.55 -14.61 0.55
N ALA A 25 28.64 -13.99 0.10
CA ALA A 25 29.66 -14.66 -0.71
C ALA A 25 30.37 -15.80 0.04
N ARG A 26 30.63 -15.64 1.34
CA ARG A 26 31.23 -16.70 2.18
C ARG A 26 30.29 -17.90 2.36
N GLU A 27 29.00 -17.63 2.57
CA GLU A 27 27.98 -18.68 2.73
C GLU A 27 27.70 -19.46 1.45
N THR A 28 27.85 -18.84 0.27
CA THR A 28 27.63 -19.49 -1.03
C THR A 28 28.87 -20.20 -1.57
N GLY A 29 30.07 -19.75 -1.19
CA GLY A 29 31.36 -20.35 -1.61
C GLY A 29 31.76 -21.65 -0.91
N GLY A 30 30.91 -22.22 -0.05
CA GLY A 30 31.20 -23.47 0.66
C GLY A 30 32.34 -23.36 1.70
N ALA A 31 32.66 -22.15 2.17
CA ALA A 31 33.71 -21.92 3.16
C ALA A 31 33.24 -22.12 4.61
N ASP A 32 31.92 -22.19 4.86
CA ASP A 32 31.34 -22.47 6.17
C ASP A 32 30.63 -23.84 6.16
N THR A 33 31.41 -24.91 6.34
CA THR A 33 30.94 -26.31 6.31
C THR A 33 30.78 -26.91 7.71
N GLY A 34 30.08 -26.23 8.63
CA GLY A 34 29.35 -26.95 9.68
C GLY A 34 29.54 -26.56 11.15
N SER A 35 29.95 -25.33 11.50
CA SER A 35 29.96 -24.90 12.91
C SER A 35 28.63 -24.29 13.38
N GLY A 36 27.76 -23.81 12.48
CA GLY A 36 26.54 -23.09 12.85
C GLY A 36 26.78 -21.68 13.42
N ASP A 37 28.04 -21.23 13.46
CA ASP A 37 28.49 -19.97 14.07
C ASP A 37 28.81 -18.86 13.03
N GLY A 38 28.55 -19.08 11.73
CA GLY A 38 28.81 -18.10 10.66
C GLY A 38 28.21 -16.71 10.92
N TRP A 39 27.08 -16.67 11.62
CA TRP A 39 26.43 -15.44 12.07
C TRP A 39 27.34 -14.55 12.93
N ARG A 40 28.29 -15.11 13.70
CA ARG A 40 29.21 -14.34 14.56
C ARG A 40 30.20 -13.53 13.74
N THR A 41 30.68 -14.11 12.64
CA THR A 41 31.57 -13.40 11.71
C THR A 41 30.82 -12.25 11.06
N THR A 42 29.59 -12.50 10.60
CA THR A 42 28.74 -11.45 10.03
C THR A 42 28.41 -10.35 11.05
N TRP A 43 28.12 -10.72 12.31
CA TRP A 43 27.87 -9.77 13.39
C TRP A 43 29.09 -8.90 13.70
N ALA A 44 30.28 -9.52 13.77
CA ALA A 44 31.54 -8.78 13.94
C ALA A 44 31.85 -7.88 12.74
N ASP A 45 31.49 -8.27 11.52
CA ASP A 45 31.67 -7.44 10.34
C ASP A 45 30.76 -6.20 10.38
N LEU A 46 29.51 -6.35 10.83
CA LEU A 46 28.60 -5.22 11.09
C LEU A 46 29.15 -4.30 12.19
N ALA A 47 29.69 -4.85 13.27
CA ALA A 47 30.31 -4.09 14.35
C ALA A 47 31.52 -3.28 13.85
N ARG A 48 32.41 -3.89 13.07
CA ARG A 48 33.60 -3.23 12.49
C ARG A 48 33.27 -2.13 11.48
N ALA A 49 32.05 -2.15 10.93
CA ALA A 49 31.53 -1.12 10.04
C ALA A 49 30.64 -0.10 10.78
N ASP A 50 30.61 -0.15 12.12
CA ASP A 50 29.81 0.72 12.99
C ASP A 50 28.28 0.62 12.77
N LEU A 51 27.82 -0.40 12.04
CA LEU A 51 26.39 -0.62 11.73
C LEU A 51 25.58 -1.10 12.95
N LEU A 52 26.24 -1.59 14.00
CA LEU A 52 25.58 -1.88 15.28
C LEU A 52 25.32 -0.61 16.10
N GLY A 53 26.12 0.45 15.88
CA GLY A 53 26.09 1.70 16.63
C GLY A 53 25.13 2.76 16.09
N LEU A 54 24.35 2.47 15.04
CA LEU A 54 23.54 3.47 14.34
C LEU A 54 22.63 4.27 15.29
N ALA A 55 21.84 3.58 16.11
CA ALA A 55 20.90 4.22 17.02
C ALA A 55 21.51 4.68 18.34
N ALA A 56 22.77 4.29 18.63
CA ALA A 56 23.39 4.63 19.90
C ALA A 56 23.83 6.11 19.95
N PRO A 57 23.82 6.74 21.14
CA PRO A 57 24.30 8.12 21.28
C PRO A 57 25.76 8.29 20.85
N GLU A 58 26.10 9.42 20.24
CA GLU A 58 27.48 9.77 19.88
C GLU A 58 28.44 9.72 21.08
N SER A 59 27.96 10.06 22.27
CA SER A 59 28.73 10.02 23.52
C SER A 59 29.21 8.61 23.90
N LEU A 60 28.60 7.56 23.33
CA LEU A 60 28.94 6.16 23.53
C LEU A 60 29.53 5.52 22.27
N GLY A 61 29.93 6.34 21.28
CA GLY A 61 30.52 5.87 20.02
C GLY A 61 29.50 5.42 18.98
N GLY A 62 28.22 5.80 19.12
CA GLY A 62 27.20 5.57 18.09
C GLY A 62 27.06 6.72 17.09
N ALA A 63 26.09 6.60 16.17
CA ALA A 63 25.82 7.60 15.14
C ALA A 63 24.61 8.52 15.44
N GLY A 64 23.87 8.27 16.52
CA GLY A 64 22.71 9.07 16.91
C GLY A 64 21.54 9.05 15.91
N LEU A 65 21.47 8.03 15.06
CA LEU A 65 20.42 7.83 14.05
C LEU A 65 19.19 7.11 14.64
N GLY A 66 18.20 6.79 13.81
CA GLY A 66 16.90 6.29 14.27
C GLY A 66 16.57 4.86 13.86
N ALA A 67 15.30 4.51 14.08
CA ALA A 67 14.74 3.22 13.69
C ALA A 67 14.73 3.05 12.16
N GLU A 68 14.71 4.14 11.40
CA GLU A 68 14.72 4.16 9.94
C GLU A 68 16.06 3.68 9.35
N GLU A 69 17.19 4.13 9.89
CA GLU A 69 18.51 3.63 9.47
C GLU A 69 18.76 2.20 9.94
N VAL A 70 18.28 1.85 11.14
CA VAL A 70 18.28 0.45 11.58
C VAL A 70 17.48 -0.40 10.60
N ALA A 71 16.26 0.02 10.22
CA ALA A 71 15.43 -0.68 9.25
C ALA A 71 16.15 -0.87 7.89
N ALA A 72 16.93 0.11 7.43
CA ALA A 72 17.73 -0.02 6.21
C ALA A 72 18.73 -1.19 6.28
N VAL A 73 19.41 -1.38 7.43
CA VAL A 73 20.29 -2.55 7.65
C VAL A 73 19.50 -3.86 7.64
N LEU A 74 18.33 -3.87 8.31
CA LEU A 74 17.47 -5.06 8.36
C LEU A 74 16.94 -5.45 6.97
N THR A 75 16.55 -4.46 6.15
CA THR A 75 16.13 -4.66 4.77
C THR A 75 17.26 -5.24 3.92
N GLU A 76 18.49 -4.74 4.03
CA GLU A 76 19.61 -5.31 3.27
C GLU A 76 20.00 -6.72 3.74
N ALA A 77 19.92 -7.00 5.05
CA ALA A 77 20.08 -8.36 5.58
C ALA A 77 19.02 -9.31 5.03
N GLY A 78 17.76 -8.87 4.95
CA GLY A 78 16.67 -9.58 4.31
C GLY A 78 16.93 -9.81 2.81
N ARG A 79 17.36 -8.78 2.08
CA ARG A 79 17.62 -8.81 0.63
C ARG A 79 18.66 -9.85 0.23
N LEU A 80 19.59 -10.12 1.12
CA LEU A 80 20.64 -11.13 0.94
C LEU A 80 20.35 -12.45 1.69
N ALA A 81 19.19 -12.55 2.36
CA ALA A 81 18.78 -13.67 3.20
C ALA A 81 19.85 -14.09 4.23
N ILE A 82 20.47 -13.11 4.89
CA ILE A 82 21.56 -13.31 5.84
C ILE A 82 21.05 -13.86 7.17
N ALA A 83 21.72 -14.88 7.69
CA ALA A 83 21.52 -15.41 9.03
C ALA A 83 22.38 -14.63 10.06
N ALA A 84 21.81 -13.58 10.66
CA ALA A 84 22.45 -12.81 11.73
C ALA A 84 21.40 -12.29 12.74
N PRO A 85 21.78 -11.90 13.97
CA PRO A 85 20.84 -11.38 14.98
C PRO A 85 20.40 -9.94 14.69
N VAL A 86 20.11 -9.59 13.43
CA VAL A 86 19.69 -8.23 13.05
C VAL A 86 18.30 -7.88 13.61
N LEU A 87 17.35 -8.82 13.60
CA LEU A 87 16.04 -8.59 14.23
C LEU A 87 16.15 -8.63 15.76
N SER A 88 16.67 -9.73 16.31
CA SER A 88 16.68 -9.98 17.75
C SER A 88 17.66 -9.08 18.51
N GLY A 89 18.80 -8.75 17.90
CA GLY A 89 19.89 -7.99 18.51
C GLY A 89 19.90 -6.50 18.17
N LEU A 90 19.63 -6.12 16.92
CA LEU A 90 19.64 -4.71 16.53
C LEU A 90 18.28 -4.04 16.82
N ALA A 91 17.19 -4.50 16.19
CA ALA A 91 15.87 -3.88 16.34
C ALA A 91 15.21 -4.14 17.71
N LEU A 92 15.46 -5.30 18.32
CA LEU A 92 14.88 -5.70 19.60
C LEU A 92 15.83 -5.60 20.79
N GLY A 93 17.11 -5.29 20.56
CA GLY A 93 18.14 -5.21 21.60
C GLY A 93 18.72 -3.81 21.71
N ILE A 94 19.65 -3.48 20.81
CA ILE A 94 20.40 -2.21 20.83
C ILE A 94 19.48 -1.01 20.66
N LEU A 95 18.59 -1.01 19.66
CA LEU A 95 17.71 0.13 19.36
C LEU A 95 16.84 0.54 20.57
N PRO A 96 16.10 -0.38 21.23
CA PRO A 96 15.33 -0.01 22.41
C PRO A 96 16.17 0.47 23.60
N VAL A 97 17.35 -0.12 23.83
CA VAL A 97 18.25 0.34 24.91
C VAL A 97 18.77 1.75 24.63
N ALA A 98 19.14 2.02 23.38
CA ALA A 98 19.61 3.35 22.98
C ALA A 98 18.51 4.41 23.06
N ALA A 99 17.27 4.08 22.66
CA ALA A 99 16.15 5.01 22.67
C ALA A 99 15.60 5.26 24.09
N HIS A 100 15.44 4.20 24.89
CA HIS A 100 14.66 4.25 26.14
C HIS A 100 15.45 3.92 27.40
N GLY A 101 16.67 3.37 27.31
CA GLY A 101 17.47 3.10 28.50
C GLY A 101 17.84 4.39 29.25
N THR A 102 18.01 4.30 30.57
CA THR A 102 18.62 5.38 31.38
C THR A 102 20.08 5.59 30.97
N ASP A 103 20.69 6.71 31.37
CA ASP A 103 22.11 6.96 31.09
C ASP A 103 23.00 5.85 31.65
N GLU A 104 22.69 5.33 32.84
CA GLU A 104 23.37 4.19 33.45
C GLU A 104 23.20 2.90 32.64
N GLN A 105 21.96 2.58 32.23
CA GLN A 105 21.68 1.39 31.42
C GLN A 105 22.41 1.46 30.06
N ARG A 106 22.41 2.62 29.40
CA ARG A 106 23.12 2.83 28.14
C ARG A 106 24.63 2.67 28.32
N ALA A 107 25.20 3.29 29.34
CA ALA A 107 26.63 3.21 29.62
C ALA A 107 27.09 1.78 29.99
N GLN A 108 26.23 0.99 30.64
CA GLN A 108 26.51 -0.39 31.00
C GLN A 108 26.39 -1.35 29.81
N LEU A 109 25.33 -1.22 29.02
CA LEU A 109 24.94 -2.24 28.04
C LEU A 109 25.47 -1.98 26.63
N LEU A 110 25.49 -0.71 26.19
CA LEU A 110 25.78 -0.40 24.78
C LEU A 110 27.25 -0.65 24.41
N PRO A 111 28.28 -0.21 25.15
CA PRO A 111 29.67 -0.29 24.67
C PRO A 111 30.11 -1.69 24.20
N ALA A 112 29.78 -2.74 24.95
CA ALA A 112 30.11 -4.11 24.57
C ALA A 112 29.18 -4.69 23.48
N ALA A 113 27.92 -4.23 23.42
CA ALA A 113 27.00 -4.60 22.35
C ALA A 113 27.39 -3.99 21.00
N LEU A 114 27.87 -2.74 20.98
CA LEU A 114 28.28 -2.03 19.75
C LEU A 114 29.52 -2.64 19.10
N THR A 115 30.42 -3.22 19.90
CA THR A 115 31.61 -3.95 19.41
C THR A 115 31.31 -5.39 19.02
N GLY A 116 30.09 -5.87 19.29
CA GLY A 116 29.68 -7.26 19.05
C GLY A 116 30.24 -8.28 20.04
N GLU A 117 30.89 -7.83 21.12
CA GLU A 117 31.39 -8.70 22.21
C GLU A 117 30.24 -9.28 23.03
N GLU A 118 29.21 -8.46 23.26
CA GLU A 118 27.98 -8.85 23.94
C GLU A 118 26.77 -8.82 23.01
N LEU A 119 25.77 -9.63 23.34
CA LEU A 119 24.53 -9.73 22.57
C LEU A 119 23.33 -9.51 23.50
N ILE A 120 22.59 -8.43 23.25
CA ILE A 120 21.33 -8.11 23.93
C ILE A 120 20.21 -8.54 23.00
N VAL A 121 19.26 -9.38 23.45
CA VAL A 121 18.13 -9.80 22.60
C VAL A 121 16.77 -9.57 23.24
N GLY A 122 15.77 -9.24 22.44
CA GLY A 122 14.39 -9.10 22.91
C GLY A 122 13.67 -10.43 23.09
N ALA A 123 13.03 -10.62 24.24
CA ALA A 123 12.25 -11.79 24.63
C ALA A 123 10.78 -11.37 24.86
N LEU A 124 10.04 -11.19 23.76
CA LEU A 124 8.67 -10.66 23.77
C LEU A 124 7.60 -11.73 23.61
N GLY A 125 7.78 -12.65 22.65
CA GLY A 125 6.76 -13.60 22.22
C GLY A 125 6.36 -14.60 23.30
N GLU A 126 5.08 -14.98 23.33
CA GLU A 126 4.52 -15.94 24.28
C GLU A 126 3.68 -17.00 23.56
N ALA A 127 3.53 -18.18 24.18
CA ALA A 127 2.71 -19.23 23.59
C ALA A 127 1.26 -18.77 23.46
N GLY A 128 0.73 -18.76 22.23
CA GLY A 128 -0.63 -18.31 21.93
C GLY A 128 -0.77 -16.81 21.66
N ALA A 129 0.27 -16.01 21.89
CA ALA A 129 0.27 -14.57 21.60
C ALA A 129 1.66 -14.12 21.12
N ALA A 130 1.79 -13.89 19.82
CA ALA A 130 2.99 -13.34 19.24
C ALA A 130 3.09 -11.85 19.59
N VAL A 131 4.24 -11.44 20.16
CA VAL A 131 4.55 -10.06 20.54
C VAL A 131 3.35 -9.34 21.21
N PRO A 132 2.85 -9.86 22.35
CA PRO A 132 1.58 -9.43 22.93
C PRO A 132 1.64 -7.98 23.43
N VAL A 133 0.54 -7.25 23.25
CA VAL A 133 0.33 -5.91 23.87
C VAL A 133 0.32 -6.03 25.39
N VAL A 134 -0.35 -7.06 25.92
CA VAL A 134 -0.40 -7.37 27.36
C VAL A 134 0.31 -8.70 27.61
N PRO A 135 1.56 -8.70 28.14
CA PRO A 135 2.30 -9.93 28.39
C PRO A 135 1.66 -10.82 29.46
N GLY A 136 1.65 -12.13 29.25
CA GLY A 136 1.31 -13.14 30.26
C GLY A 136 2.43 -13.34 31.29
N THR A 137 3.68 -13.07 30.93
CA THR A 137 4.82 -13.01 31.87
C THR A 137 4.54 -11.97 32.95
N ARG A 138 4.86 -12.28 34.22
CA ARG A 138 4.58 -11.43 35.39
C ARG A 138 5.88 -10.93 36.02
N ALA A 139 5.88 -9.66 36.41
CA ALA A 139 6.90 -9.06 37.27
C ALA A 139 6.24 -8.58 38.56
N VAL A 140 6.67 -9.11 39.70
CA VAL A 140 6.12 -8.76 41.02
C VAL A 140 7.15 -7.94 41.77
N ARG A 141 6.72 -6.84 42.39
CA ARG A 141 7.65 -5.99 43.15
C ARG A 141 8.16 -6.73 44.40
N THR A 142 9.47 -6.77 44.59
CA THR A 142 10.12 -7.31 45.79
C THR A 142 10.72 -6.18 46.63
N ALA A 143 11.28 -6.52 47.80
CA ALA A 143 11.90 -5.53 48.68
C ALA A 143 13.13 -4.83 48.04
N SER A 144 13.81 -5.51 47.11
CA SER A 144 15.05 -5.06 46.46
C SER A 144 14.92 -4.82 44.96
N GLY A 145 13.77 -5.12 44.35
CA GLY A 145 13.58 -4.98 42.91
C GLY A 145 12.33 -5.69 42.41
N TRP A 146 12.50 -6.66 41.52
CA TRP A 146 11.42 -7.39 40.87
C TRP A 146 11.71 -8.89 40.77
N ALA A 147 10.66 -9.70 40.88
CA ALA A 147 10.71 -11.14 40.60
C ALA A 147 9.92 -11.44 39.33
N LEU A 148 10.60 -11.95 38.30
CA LEU A 148 9.98 -12.28 37.02
C LEU A 148 9.65 -13.76 36.92
N THR A 149 8.43 -14.07 36.51
CA THR A 149 7.96 -15.44 36.25
C THR A 149 7.16 -15.51 34.96
N GLY A 150 7.53 -16.44 34.08
CA GLY A 150 6.84 -16.63 32.81
C GLY A 150 7.67 -17.41 31.79
N ARG A 151 7.19 -17.43 30.55
CA ARG A 151 7.83 -18.16 29.46
C ARG A 151 7.79 -17.32 28.18
N LYS A 152 8.96 -17.09 27.60
CA LYS A 152 9.12 -16.43 26.31
C LYS A 152 9.48 -17.45 25.24
N VAL A 153 8.84 -17.37 24.09
CA VAL A 153 9.04 -18.28 22.95
C VAL A 153 9.53 -17.49 21.74
N ALA A 154 10.13 -18.21 20.79
CA ALA A 154 10.68 -17.62 19.57
C ALA A 154 11.73 -16.52 19.82
N VAL A 155 12.54 -16.68 20.87
CA VAL A 155 13.59 -15.73 21.23
C VAL A 155 14.83 -16.02 20.39
N GLY A 156 15.02 -15.23 19.33
CA GLY A 156 16.17 -15.36 18.43
C GLY A 156 17.50 -15.20 19.17
N TYR A 157 18.42 -16.14 18.94
CA TYR A 157 19.76 -16.15 19.52
C TYR A 157 19.83 -16.15 21.06
N ALA A 158 18.77 -16.54 21.77
CA ALA A 158 18.72 -16.57 23.24
C ALA A 158 19.86 -17.36 23.89
N GLN A 159 20.33 -18.43 23.23
CA GLN A 159 21.45 -19.28 23.69
C GLN A 159 22.79 -18.52 23.79
N HIS A 160 22.88 -17.38 23.11
CA HIS A 160 24.11 -16.62 22.91
C HIS A 160 24.01 -15.21 23.48
N ALA A 161 22.86 -14.85 24.05
CA ALA A 161 22.63 -13.55 24.65
C ALA A 161 23.41 -13.42 25.98
N THR A 162 23.94 -12.24 26.25
CA THR A 162 24.40 -11.85 27.58
C THR A 162 23.27 -11.23 28.38
N HIS A 163 22.36 -10.53 27.71
CA HIS A 163 21.19 -9.90 28.31
C HIS A 163 19.92 -10.14 27.49
N LEU A 164 18.80 -10.28 28.18
CA LEU A 164 17.46 -10.45 27.62
C LEU A 164 16.62 -9.22 27.96
N LEU A 165 15.95 -8.63 26.97
CA LEU A 165 14.90 -7.63 27.20
C LEU A 165 13.54 -8.33 27.30
N VAL A 166 13.07 -8.56 28.51
CA VAL A 166 11.87 -9.37 28.79
C VAL A 166 10.66 -8.46 29.00
N SER A 167 9.63 -8.58 28.16
CA SER A 167 8.34 -7.92 28.44
C SER A 167 7.57 -8.64 29.55
N ALA A 168 7.00 -7.91 30.51
CA ALA A 168 6.18 -8.50 31.57
C ALA A 168 5.11 -7.52 32.06
N THR A 169 4.00 -8.07 32.57
CA THR A 169 2.97 -7.29 33.27
C THR A 169 3.34 -7.17 34.75
N THR A 170 3.36 -5.95 35.25
CA THR A 170 3.66 -5.58 36.64
C THR A 170 2.42 -5.66 37.53
N ASP A 171 2.63 -5.92 38.82
CA ASP A 171 1.59 -5.96 39.85
C ASP A 171 1.04 -4.57 40.26
N THR A 172 1.77 -3.49 39.94
CA THR A 172 1.37 -2.10 40.23
C THR A 172 0.31 -1.53 39.27
N GLY A 173 0.00 -2.22 38.16
CA GLY A 173 -0.97 -1.77 37.13
C GLY A 173 -2.40 -2.30 37.27
N ALA A 174 -2.70 -3.19 38.23
CA ALA A 174 -4.00 -3.88 38.31
C ALA A 174 -5.19 -3.03 38.84
N GLY A 175 -5.10 -1.69 38.84
CA GLY A 175 -5.95 -0.82 39.69
C GLY A 175 -6.75 0.32 39.04
N SER A 176 -6.65 0.60 37.74
CA SER A 176 -7.38 1.71 37.10
C SER A 176 -8.36 1.20 36.03
N ALA A 177 -9.64 1.06 36.40
CA ALA A 177 -10.72 0.67 35.47
C ALA A 177 -11.18 1.83 34.55
N ALA A 178 -10.35 2.87 34.34
CA ALA A 178 -10.74 4.11 33.65
C ALA A 178 -10.22 4.24 32.21
N SER A 179 -9.36 3.32 31.73
CA SER A 179 -8.57 3.50 30.50
C SER A 179 -8.64 2.29 29.54
N GLY A 180 -9.85 1.82 29.18
CA GLY A 180 -10.03 0.82 28.13
C GLY A 180 -9.20 -0.48 28.30
N PRO A 181 -9.01 -1.30 27.26
CA PRO A 181 -8.02 -2.38 27.27
C PRO A 181 -6.61 -1.78 27.08
N GLY A 182 -6.09 -1.13 28.13
CA GLY A 182 -4.82 -0.39 28.10
C GLY A 182 -3.58 -1.23 28.39
N VAL A 183 -2.43 -0.72 27.93
CA VAL A 183 -1.04 -1.19 28.18
C VAL A 183 -0.61 -1.05 29.66
N ASP A 184 -1.55 -0.65 30.53
CA ASP A 184 -1.32 -0.28 31.93
C ASP A 184 -0.64 -1.43 32.70
N GLY A 185 0.59 -1.17 33.12
CA GLY A 185 1.40 -2.11 33.89
C GLY A 185 2.32 -3.01 33.04
N ALA A 186 2.34 -2.94 31.71
CA ALA A 186 3.38 -3.62 30.93
C ALA A 186 4.74 -2.89 31.08
N ALA A 187 5.83 -3.64 31.21
CA ALA A 187 7.18 -3.11 31.29
C ALA A 187 8.17 -4.04 30.58
N VAL A 188 9.36 -3.53 30.28
CA VAL A 188 10.47 -4.33 29.72
C VAL A 188 11.60 -4.33 30.71
N PHE A 189 12.12 -5.52 31.05
CA PHE A 189 13.18 -5.69 32.03
C PHE A 189 14.46 -6.17 31.36
N VAL A 190 15.59 -5.57 31.74
CA VAL A 190 16.93 -6.05 31.41
C VAL A 190 17.29 -7.20 32.35
N VAL A 191 17.38 -8.42 31.82
CA VAL A 191 17.66 -9.64 32.60
C VAL A 191 18.98 -10.25 32.11
N PRO A 192 20.00 -10.42 32.98
CA PRO A 192 21.19 -11.18 32.62
C PRO A 192 20.82 -12.61 32.20
N ALA A 193 21.34 -13.09 31.08
CA ALA A 193 20.96 -14.40 30.53
C ALA A 193 21.41 -15.57 31.42
N ASP A 194 22.41 -15.35 32.29
CA ASP A 194 22.91 -16.30 33.28
C ASP A 194 22.30 -16.10 34.68
N ALA A 195 21.32 -15.21 34.83
CA ALA A 195 20.68 -14.95 36.11
C ALA A 195 20.03 -16.24 36.67
N PRO A 196 20.15 -16.50 38.00
CA PRO A 196 19.49 -17.64 38.62
C PRO A 196 17.99 -17.68 38.32
N GLY A 197 17.50 -18.82 37.83
CA GLY A 197 16.10 -19.01 37.45
C GLY A 197 15.79 -18.75 35.98
N VAL A 198 16.76 -18.31 35.18
CA VAL A 198 16.68 -18.28 33.71
C VAL A 198 17.07 -19.66 33.15
N THR A 199 16.27 -20.20 32.24
CA THR A 199 16.63 -21.41 31.47
C THR A 199 16.30 -21.20 30.01
N VAL A 200 17.27 -21.44 29.13
CA VAL A 200 17.07 -21.34 27.68
C VAL A 200 17.05 -22.74 27.08
N THR A 201 15.96 -23.07 26.37
CA THR A 201 15.80 -24.34 25.65
C THR A 201 15.78 -24.08 24.14
N PRO A 202 16.66 -24.69 23.33
CA PRO A 202 16.65 -24.54 21.88
C PRO A 202 15.32 -24.91 21.22
N SER A 203 14.88 -24.10 20.26
CA SER A 203 13.72 -24.34 19.41
C SER A 203 14.11 -24.37 17.93
N PRO A 204 13.44 -25.19 17.10
CA PRO A 204 13.74 -25.28 15.68
C PRO A 204 13.18 -24.08 14.89
N THR A 205 13.93 -23.63 13.89
CA THR A 205 13.53 -22.58 12.93
C THR A 205 13.59 -23.12 11.50
N SER A 206 12.86 -22.50 10.57
CA SER A 206 12.92 -22.87 9.16
C SER A 206 14.26 -22.49 8.52
N ALA A 207 14.83 -21.34 8.92
CA ALA A 207 16.09 -20.82 8.43
C ALA A 207 17.32 -21.52 9.05
N GLY A 208 17.13 -22.33 10.09
CA GLY A 208 18.23 -22.94 10.85
C GLY A 208 18.98 -21.95 11.74
N THR A 209 18.47 -20.74 11.90
CA THR A 209 19.01 -19.71 12.81
C THR A 209 18.80 -20.10 14.27
N PRO A 210 19.75 -19.81 15.18
CA PRO A 210 19.57 -20.04 16.62
C PRO A 210 18.31 -19.36 17.17
N GLU A 211 17.49 -20.11 17.90
CA GLU A 211 16.30 -19.63 18.58
C GLU A 211 16.08 -20.46 19.85
N GLY A 212 15.47 -19.87 20.87
CA GLY A 212 15.13 -20.58 22.10
C GLY A 212 13.82 -20.14 22.75
N THR A 213 13.35 -21.00 23.64
CA THR A 213 12.37 -20.69 24.68
C THR A 213 13.12 -20.29 25.95
N VAL A 214 12.76 -19.15 26.54
CA VAL A 214 13.29 -18.69 27.81
C VAL A 214 12.25 -18.91 28.90
N ASP A 215 12.56 -19.78 29.85
CA ASP A 215 11.79 -19.98 31.08
C ASP A 215 12.35 -19.08 32.18
N LEU A 216 11.48 -18.36 32.88
CA LEU A 216 11.79 -17.48 33.99
C LEU A 216 11.08 -18.02 35.24
N ALA A 217 11.86 -18.46 36.23
CA ALA A 217 11.35 -19.04 37.47
C ALA A 217 11.72 -18.17 38.68
N GLY A 218 10.96 -17.10 38.92
CA GLY A 218 11.20 -16.18 40.04
C GLY A 218 12.55 -15.48 39.93
N VAL A 219 12.92 -15.03 38.73
CA VAL A 219 14.20 -14.37 38.47
C VAL A 219 14.21 -13.02 39.16
N GLU A 220 15.08 -12.87 40.16
CA GLU A 220 15.26 -11.61 40.90
C GLU A 220 16.15 -10.66 40.10
N VAL A 221 15.63 -9.47 39.82
CA VAL A 221 16.36 -8.36 39.18
C VAL A 221 16.22 -7.09 40.02
N PRO A 222 17.20 -6.17 39.98
CA PRO A 222 17.13 -4.95 40.76
C PRO A 222 16.02 -4.00 40.27
N ALA A 223 15.69 -2.97 41.05
CA ALA A 223 14.59 -2.06 40.73
C ALA A 223 14.79 -1.33 39.39
N GLU A 224 16.04 -0.91 39.15
CA GLU A 224 16.57 -0.26 37.95
C GLU A 224 16.68 -1.20 36.73
N ALA A 225 16.28 -2.46 36.85
CA ALA A 225 16.23 -3.37 35.70
C ALA A 225 15.08 -3.05 34.75
N ALA A 226 14.06 -2.29 35.18
CA ALA A 226 13.04 -1.78 34.28
C ALA A 226 13.68 -0.80 33.29
N LEU A 227 13.57 -1.08 31.99
CA LEU A 227 14.17 -0.26 30.94
C LEU A 227 13.61 1.17 31.01
N GLY A 228 14.49 2.15 31.13
CA GLY A 228 14.11 3.55 31.28
C GLY A 228 13.43 3.89 32.61
N ASP A 229 13.56 3.04 33.64
CA ASP A 229 12.85 3.14 34.93
C ASP A 229 11.33 3.26 34.78
N SER A 230 10.78 2.76 33.66
CA SER A 230 9.36 2.89 33.33
C SER A 230 8.60 1.57 33.42
N THR A 231 7.39 1.65 33.99
CA THR A 231 6.41 0.56 34.07
C THR A 231 5.01 1.00 33.64
N ASP A 232 4.91 2.10 32.91
CA ASP A 232 3.63 2.69 32.46
C ASP A 232 3.12 2.13 31.12
N GLY A 233 3.83 1.16 30.53
CA GLY A 233 3.50 0.57 29.23
C GLY A 233 4.16 1.23 28.03
N THR A 234 4.62 2.48 28.13
CA THR A 234 5.14 3.25 26.97
C THR A 234 6.38 2.60 26.35
N VAL A 235 7.37 2.24 27.18
CA VAL A 235 8.59 1.56 26.73
C VAL A 235 8.27 0.17 26.19
N ALA A 236 7.33 -0.56 26.81
CA ALA A 236 6.92 -1.87 26.34
C ALA A 236 6.25 -1.83 24.96
N GLN A 237 5.40 -0.83 24.73
CA GLN A 237 4.80 -0.56 23.44
C GLN A 237 5.87 -0.21 22.39
N ALA A 238 6.79 0.70 22.69
CA ALA A 238 7.85 1.11 21.76
C ALA A 238 8.76 -0.07 21.37
N VAL A 239 9.15 -0.93 22.33
CA VAL A 239 9.95 -2.14 22.06
C VAL A 239 9.19 -3.13 21.15
N ARG A 240 7.88 -3.30 21.39
CA ARG A 240 7.01 -4.11 20.52
C ARG A 240 6.97 -3.54 19.10
N GLU A 241 6.74 -2.23 18.96
CA GLU A 241 6.67 -1.54 17.67
C GLU A 241 8.00 -1.64 16.90
N CYS A 242 9.14 -1.48 17.58
CA CYS A 242 10.47 -1.73 17.01
C CYS A 242 10.62 -3.17 16.48
N GLY A 243 10.12 -4.15 17.23
CA GLY A 243 10.13 -5.55 16.83
C GLY A 243 9.28 -5.85 15.59
N LEU A 244 8.08 -5.28 15.52
CA LEU A 244 7.17 -5.46 14.39
C LEU A 244 7.66 -4.73 13.14
N ALA A 245 8.11 -3.47 13.27
CA ALA A 245 8.72 -2.71 12.19
C ALA A 245 10.00 -3.39 11.68
N GLY A 246 10.86 -3.87 12.58
CA GLY A 246 12.06 -4.62 12.24
C GLY A 246 11.76 -5.93 11.50
N ALA A 247 10.77 -6.70 11.96
CA ALA A 247 10.36 -7.92 11.27
C ALA A 247 9.83 -7.63 9.86
N ALA A 248 9.05 -6.56 9.70
CA ALA A 248 8.59 -6.10 8.40
C ALA A 248 9.74 -5.64 7.48
N ALA A 249 10.75 -4.93 8.01
CA ALA A 249 11.93 -4.52 7.25
C ALA A 249 12.74 -5.72 6.71
N VAL A 250 12.99 -6.74 7.55
CA VAL A 250 13.65 -7.98 7.09
C VAL A 250 12.81 -8.69 6.03
N ALA A 251 11.49 -8.74 6.22
CA ALA A 251 10.59 -9.39 5.26
C ALA A 251 10.51 -8.64 3.92
N ASP A 252 10.47 -7.31 3.95
CA ASP A 252 10.52 -6.46 2.75
C ASP A 252 11.79 -6.76 1.95
N GLY A 253 12.94 -6.73 2.63
CA GLY A 253 14.22 -7.13 2.05
C GLY A 253 14.16 -8.52 1.43
N ALA A 254 13.70 -9.51 2.20
CA ALA A 254 13.66 -10.90 1.75
C ALA A 254 12.76 -11.11 0.53
N LEU A 255 11.59 -10.46 0.49
CA LEU A 255 10.71 -10.55 -0.67
C LEU A 255 11.32 -9.84 -1.89
N ALA A 256 11.93 -8.67 -1.70
CA ALA A 256 12.61 -7.95 -2.77
C ALA A 256 13.82 -8.74 -3.33
N GLY A 257 14.59 -9.40 -2.47
CA GLY A 257 15.69 -10.29 -2.87
C GLY A 257 15.22 -11.51 -3.66
N ALA A 258 14.14 -12.16 -3.20
CA ALA A 258 13.52 -13.28 -3.92
C ALA A 258 12.96 -12.84 -5.29
N LEU A 259 12.32 -11.67 -5.37
CA LEU A 259 11.84 -11.09 -6.62
C LEU A 259 12.99 -10.79 -7.58
N ALA A 260 14.06 -10.15 -7.11
CA ALA A 260 15.23 -9.84 -7.94
C ALA A 260 15.89 -11.11 -8.51
N LEU A 261 16.08 -12.14 -7.67
CA LEU A 261 16.60 -13.44 -8.08
C LEU A 261 15.70 -14.11 -9.13
N THR A 262 14.38 -14.01 -8.95
CA THR A 262 13.39 -14.56 -9.89
C THR A 262 13.41 -13.83 -11.22
N VAL A 263 13.43 -12.49 -11.21
CA VAL A 263 13.49 -11.68 -12.43
C VAL A 263 14.75 -11.98 -13.24
N ASP A 264 15.90 -12.13 -12.57
CA ASP A 264 17.14 -12.53 -13.23
C ASP A 264 17.03 -13.93 -13.87
N HIS A 265 16.46 -14.89 -13.15
CA HIS A 265 16.17 -16.23 -13.69
C HIS A 265 15.26 -16.18 -14.92
N LEU A 266 14.16 -15.43 -14.84
CA LEU A 266 13.17 -15.31 -15.93
C LEU A 266 13.74 -14.62 -17.18
N ARG A 267 14.71 -13.71 -16.99
CA ARG A 267 15.41 -13.03 -18.08
C ARG A 267 16.40 -13.96 -18.79
N LYS A 268 17.13 -14.78 -18.03
CA LYS A 268 18.23 -15.62 -18.55
C LYS A 268 17.78 -16.99 -19.03
N ARG A 269 16.73 -17.56 -18.42
CA ARG A 269 16.28 -18.92 -18.74
C ARG A 269 15.43 -18.90 -19.99
N GLU A 270 15.83 -19.65 -21.01
CA GLU A 270 15.08 -19.81 -22.24
C GLU A 270 14.35 -21.16 -22.29
N GLN A 271 13.10 -21.14 -22.79
CA GLN A 271 12.31 -22.32 -23.14
C GLN A 271 11.54 -22.02 -24.43
N PHE A 272 11.33 -23.03 -25.27
CA PHE A 272 10.65 -22.88 -26.56
C PHE A 272 11.19 -21.71 -27.43
N GLY A 273 12.51 -21.49 -27.37
CA GLY A 273 13.21 -20.48 -28.18
C GLY A 273 13.05 -19.03 -27.72
N ARG A 274 12.60 -18.78 -26.48
CA ARG A 274 12.51 -17.43 -25.91
C ARG A 274 12.73 -17.42 -24.39
N PRO A 275 13.10 -16.28 -23.78
CA PRO A 275 13.16 -16.13 -22.34
C PRO A 275 11.82 -16.45 -21.65
N LEU A 276 11.87 -17.02 -20.45
CA LEU A 276 10.66 -17.32 -19.65
C LEU A 276 9.82 -16.06 -19.37
N GLY A 277 10.46 -14.91 -19.16
CA GLY A 277 9.77 -13.63 -18.96
C GLY A 277 8.93 -13.16 -20.16
N ALA A 278 9.13 -13.73 -21.35
CA ALA A 278 8.35 -13.39 -22.54
C ALA A 278 7.02 -14.15 -22.66
N PHE A 279 6.73 -15.09 -21.75
CA PHE A 279 5.46 -15.82 -21.72
C PHE A 279 4.45 -15.05 -20.87
N GLN A 280 3.27 -14.75 -21.43
CA GLN A 280 2.27 -13.93 -20.76
C GLN A 280 1.95 -14.43 -19.34
N ALA A 281 1.64 -15.73 -19.18
CA ALA A 281 1.33 -16.30 -17.87
C ALA A 281 2.44 -16.10 -16.81
N VAL A 282 3.71 -16.13 -17.23
CA VAL A 282 4.86 -15.86 -16.36
C VAL A 282 4.93 -14.36 -16.01
N ALA A 283 4.75 -13.49 -17.00
CA ALA A 283 4.71 -12.04 -16.79
C ALA A 283 3.57 -11.61 -15.85
N GLN A 284 2.41 -12.28 -15.92
CA GLN A 284 1.30 -12.04 -14.99
C GLN A 284 1.69 -12.42 -13.55
N GLN A 285 2.20 -13.64 -13.34
CA GLN A 285 2.56 -14.12 -12.00
C GLN A 285 3.67 -13.29 -11.34
N ILE A 286 4.70 -12.90 -12.09
CA ILE A 286 5.80 -12.10 -11.53
C ILE A 286 5.37 -10.65 -11.24
N ALA A 287 4.38 -10.12 -11.98
CA ALA A 287 3.77 -8.84 -11.65
C ALA A 287 2.98 -8.89 -10.34
N ASP A 288 2.30 -10.01 -10.03
CA ASP A 288 1.65 -10.17 -8.71
C ASP A 288 2.66 -10.24 -7.56
N VAL A 289 3.83 -10.86 -7.78
CA VAL A 289 4.94 -10.82 -6.80
C VAL A 289 5.47 -9.39 -6.63
N TYR A 290 5.58 -8.60 -7.70
CA TYR A 290 5.94 -7.19 -7.62
C TYR A 290 4.94 -6.40 -6.78
N ILE A 291 3.64 -6.58 -7.01
CA ILE A 291 2.59 -5.91 -6.23
C ILE A 291 2.70 -6.27 -4.75
N ALA A 292 2.87 -7.56 -4.41
CA ALA A 292 3.06 -8.01 -3.03
C ALA A 292 4.35 -7.44 -2.40
N SER A 293 5.44 -7.33 -3.17
CA SER A 293 6.68 -6.70 -2.72
C SER A 293 6.47 -5.21 -2.45
N ARG A 294 5.73 -4.51 -3.31
CA ARG A 294 5.47 -3.08 -3.18
C ARG A 294 4.57 -2.76 -1.98
N THR A 295 3.53 -3.56 -1.74
CA THR A 295 2.66 -3.40 -0.56
C THR A 295 3.42 -3.64 0.74
N LEU A 296 4.21 -4.73 0.82
CA LEU A 296 5.02 -4.98 2.01
C LEU A 296 6.05 -3.87 2.26
N HIS A 297 6.71 -3.41 1.20
CA HIS A 297 7.68 -2.32 1.29
C HIS A 297 7.06 -1.04 1.86
N LEU A 298 5.93 -0.59 1.31
CA LEU A 298 5.26 0.62 1.77
C LEU A 298 4.78 0.49 3.23
N ALA A 299 4.27 -0.68 3.62
CA ALA A 299 3.87 -0.92 5.00
C ALA A 299 5.08 -0.90 5.96
N ALA A 300 6.19 -1.54 5.59
CA ALA A 300 7.42 -1.57 6.37
C ALA A 300 8.04 -0.17 6.54
N VAL A 301 8.13 0.60 5.44
CA VAL A 301 8.69 1.96 5.45
C VAL A 301 7.81 2.91 6.27
N SER A 302 6.49 2.82 6.15
CA SER A 302 5.55 3.60 6.96
C SER A 302 5.68 3.29 8.47
N ALA A 303 5.77 2.01 8.83
CA ALA A 303 5.97 1.57 10.20
C ALA A 303 7.32 2.06 10.77
N ALA A 304 8.42 1.91 10.02
CA ALA A 304 9.74 2.36 10.45
C ALA A 304 9.79 3.87 10.69
N TRP A 305 9.21 4.67 9.80
CA TRP A 305 9.14 6.13 9.93
C TRP A 305 8.31 6.57 11.14
N ARG A 306 7.16 5.94 11.41
CA ARG A 306 6.36 6.26 12.62
C ARG A 306 7.10 5.93 13.91
N VAL A 307 7.75 4.77 13.96
CA VAL A 307 8.61 4.39 15.10
C VAL A 307 9.77 5.38 15.27
N SER A 308 10.42 5.78 14.18
CA SER A 308 11.56 6.71 14.20
C SER A 308 11.17 8.11 14.69
N THR A 309 9.99 8.60 14.29
CA THR A 309 9.51 9.95 14.64
C THR A 309 8.81 10.02 16.01
N GLY A 310 8.60 8.88 16.69
CA GLY A 310 7.80 8.83 17.93
C GLY A 310 6.32 9.14 17.71
N SER A 311 5.84 9.10 16.47
CA SER A 311 4.41 9.22 16.14
C SER A 311 3.67 7.94 16.55
N PRO A 312 2.34 7.99 16.79
CA PRO A 312 1.55 6.77 16.96
C PRO A 312 1.83 5.78 15.82
N ALA A 313 2.22 4.55 16.17
CA ALA A 313 2.72 3.54 15.22
C ALA A 313 1.96 2.20 15.30
N ASP A 314 0.95 2.08 16.17
CA ASP A 314 0.26 0.81 16.40
C ASP A 314 -0.49 0.32 15.15
N GLU A 315 -1.25 1.19 14.46
CA GLU A 315 -1.94 0.82 13.21
C GLU A 315 -0.94 0.50 12.09
N ALA A 316 0.10 1.31 11.91
CA ALA A 316 1.13 1.06 10.88
C ALA A 316 1.95 -0.23 11.13
N THR A 317 2.33 -0.52 12.37
CA THR A 317 3.07 -1.75 12.70
C THR A 317 2.18 -2.99 12.62
N ALA A 318 0.91 -2.90 13.02
CA ALA A 318 -0.08 -3.97 12.83
C ALA A 318 -0.35 -4.22 11.34
N LEU A 319 -0.46 -3.16 10.54
CA LEU A 319 -0.59 -3.23 9.08
C LEU A 319 0.62 -3.93 8.45
N ALA A 320 1.84 -3.53 8.80
CA ALA A 320 3.06 -4.13 8.27
C ALA A 320 3.19 -5.61 8.63
N ALA A 321 2.87 -5.97 9.89
CA ALA A 321 2.82 -7.36 10.34
C ALA A 321 1.76 -8.17 9.58
N HIS A 322 0.58 -7.59 9.32
CA HIS A 322 -0.48 -8.23 8.54
C HIS A 322 -0.04 -8.50 7.10
N TRP A 323 0.49 -7.50 6.40
CA TRP A 323 0.94 -7.66 5.00
C TRP A 323 2.11 -8.64 4.86
N LEU A 324 3.02 -8.66 5.83
CA LEU A 324 4.05 -9.69 5.94
C LEU A 324 3.40 -11.08 5.98
N ALA A 325 2.47 -11.31 6.91
CA ALA A 325 1.86 -12.61 7.12
C ALA A 325 0.92 -13.05 5.98
N ALA A 326 0.21 -12.10 5.36
CA ALA A 326 -0.82 -12.36 4.36
C ALA A 326 -0.24 -12.58 2.96
N GLU A 327 0.72 -11.76 2.52
CA GLU A 327 1.18 -11.76 1.13
C GLU A 327 2.54 -12.42 0.91
N ALA A 328 3.52 -12.15 1.79
CA ALA A 328 4.89 -12.58 1.55
C ALA A 328 5.05 -14.10 1.39
N PRO A 329 4.38 -14.97 2.19
CA PRO A 329 4.46 -16.41 2.00
C PRO A 329 3.95 -16.86 0.63
N SER A 330 2.90 -16.23 0.10
CA SER A 330 2.35 -16.57 -1.21
C SER A 330 3.27 -16.12 -2.33
N ALA A 331 3.77 -14.90 -2.25
CA ALA A 331 4.67 -14.33 -3.25
C ALA A 331 5.97 -15.15 -3.39
N VAL A 332 6.59 -15.57 -2.28
CA VAL A 332 7.80 -16.42 -2.35
C VAL A 332 7.49 -17.83 -2.87
N ARG A 333 6.31 -18.40 -2.61
CA ARG A 333 5.89 -19.66 -3.26
C ARG A 333 5.79 -19.51 -4.78
N THR A 334 5.27 -18.38 -5.26
CA THR A 334 5.25 -18.06 -6.69
C THR A 334 6.66 -17.96 -7.25
N CYS A 335 7.61 -17.34 -6.54
CA CYS A 335 9.02 -17.33 -6.93
C CYS A 335 9.58 -18.77 -7.09
N HIS A 336 9.30 -19.68 -6.15
CA HIS A 336 9.68 -21.09 -6.28
C HIS A 336 9.03 -21.76 -7.49
N HIS A 337 7.74 -21.53 -7.72
CA HIS A 337 7.02 -22.06 -8.86
C HIS A 337 7.66 -21.63 -10.19
N LEU A 338 8.02 -20.35 -10.31
CA LEU A 338 8.62 -19.77 -11.52
C LEU A 338 10.05 -20.27 -11.79
N HIS A 339 10.76 -20.75 -10.77
CA HIS A 339 12.07 -21.41 -10.94
C HIS A 339 11.95 -22.92 -11.22
N GLY A 340 10.87 -23.57 -10.76
CA GLY A 340 10.73 -25.01 -10.81
C GLY A 340 11.76 -25.72 -9.91
N GLY A 341 12.37 -26.81 -10.40
CA GLY A 341 13.24 -27.67 -9.59
C GLY A 341 14.48 -26.98 -9.00
N ILE A 342 15.08 -26.01 -9.71
CA ILE A 342 16.24 -25.27 -9.17
C ILE A 342 15.85 -24.39 -7.98
N GLY A 343 14.58 -23.96 -7.92
CA GLY A 343 14.09 -23.13 -6.83
C GLY A 343 14.09 -23.84 -5.48
N VAL A 344 14.01 -25.18 -5.46
CA VAL A 344 14.02 -25.98 -4.22
C VAL A 344 15.38 -26.61 -3.92
N ASP A 345 16.39 -26.36 -4.74
CA ASP A 345 17.75 -26.83 -4.51
C ASP A 345 18.40 -26.03 -3.39
N ALA A 346 18.94 -26.70 -2.38
CA ALA A 346 19.60 -26.06 -1.24
C ALA A 346 20.87 -25.27 -1.63
N THR A 347 21.46 -25.58 -2.79
CA THR A 347 22.62 -24.88 -3.34
C THR A 347 22.23 -23.59 -4.08
N TYR A 348 20.95 -23.40 -4.36
CA TYR A 348 20.39 -22.17 -4.94
C TYR A 348 19.75 -21.32 -3.83
N PRO A 349 20.00 -20.00 -3.76
CA PRO A 349 19.68 -19.22 -2.56
C PRO A 349 18.18 -19.02 -2.29
N LEU A 350 17.29 -19.37 -3.22
CA LEU A 350 15.86 -19.07 -3.12
C LEU A 350 15.19 -19.64 -1.84
N HIS A 351 15.58 -20.84 -1.41
CA HIS A 351 15.00 -21.48 -0.21
C HIS A 351 15.24 -20.66 1.07
N ARG A 352 16.33 -19.89 1.13
CA ARG A 352 16.67 -19.08 2.31
C ARG A 352 15.63 -17.99 2.53
N PHE A 353 15.22 -17.31 1.46
CA PHE A 353 14.14 -16.31 1.50
C PHE A 353 12.81 -16.92 1.98
N TYR A 354 12.46 -18.11 1.48
CA TYR A 354 11.25 -18.81 1.93
C TYR A 354 11.28 -19.15 3.41
N SER A 355 12.41 -19.67 3.89
CA SER A 355 12.61 -19.98 5.30
C SER A 355 12.56 -18.73 6.19
N THR A 356 13.22 -17.64 5.80
CA THR A 356 13.18 -16.35 6.52
C THR A 356 11.76 -15.82 6.61
N ILE A 357 11.02 -15.74 5.50
CA ILE A 357 9.62 -15.28 5.50
C ILE A 357 8.74 -16.16 6.37
N LYS A 358 8.94 -17.49 6.36
CA LYS A 358 8.18 -18.41 7.20
C LYS A 358 8.43 -18.20 8.69
N ASP A 359 9.68 -17.99 9.10
CA ASP A 359 10.02 -17.71 10.50
C ASP A 359 9.47 -16.34 10.93
N LEU A 360 9.58 -15.31 10.09
CA LEU A 360 9.01 -13.99 10.37
C LEU A 360 7.47 -14.01 10.46
N THR A 361 6.81 -14.78 9.59
CA THR A 361 5.35 -14.97 9.66
C THR A 361 4.92 -15.58 10.99
N ARG A 362 5.70 -16.54 11.52
CA ARG A 362 5.49 -17.11 12.85
C ARG A 362 5.76 -16.08 13.94
N PHE A 363 6.84 -15.31 13.82
CA PHE A 363 7.22 -14.28 14.78
C PHE A 363 6.12 -13.23 14.98
N VAL A 364 5.41 -12.82 13.92
CA VAL A 364 4.29 -11.87 14.01
C VAL A 364 2.94 -12.51 14.33
N GLY A 365 2.87 -13.83 14.49
CA GLY A 365 1.65 -14.56 14.88
C GLY A 365 0.72 -14.99 13.74
N GLY A 366 1.15 -14.82 12.49
CA GLY A 366 0.37 -15.15 11.29
C GLY A 366 -0.87 -14.27 11.09
N VAL A 367 -1.65 -14.60 10.05
CA VAL A 367 -2.82 -13.81 9.65
C VAL A 367 -3.87 -13.65 10.77
N PRO A 368 -4.28 -14.71 11.51
CA PRO A 368 -5.35 -14.56 12.50
C PRO A 368 -5.02 -13.63 13.68
N GLN A 369 -3.75 -13.54 14.08
CA GLN A 369 -3.34 -12.64 15.17
C GLN A 369 -3.09 -11.23 14.67
N THR A 370 -2.44 -11.07 13.51
CA THR A 370 -2.18 -9.75 12.93
C THR A 370 -3.46 -9.01 12.55
N VAL A 371 -4.49 -9.72 12.07
CA VAL A 371 -5.81 -9.12 11.81
C VAL A 371 -6.47 -8.64 13.11
N ARG A 372 -6.41 -9.45 14.19
CA ARG A 372 -6.92 -9.04 15.51
C ARG A 372 -6.15 -7.86 16.09
N ALA A 373 -4.84 -7.81 15.89
CA ALA A 373 -4.02 -6.69 16.30
C ALA A 373 -4.43 -5.41 15.55
N LEU A 374 -4.67 -5.50 14.24
CA LEU A 374 -5.15 -4.37 13.44
C LEU A 374 -6.56 -3.91 13.85
N ALA A 375 -7.46 -4.86 14.17
CA ALA A 375 -8.81 -4.54 14.67
C ALA A 375 -8.78 -3.77 15.99
N ALA A 376 -7.78 -4.05 16.84
CA ALA A 376 -7.60 -3.42 18.14
C ALA A 376 -6.70 -2.16 18.11
N ALA A 377 -6.06 -1.86 16.97
CA ALA A 377 -5.09 -0.80 16.88
C ALA A 377 -5.74 0.59 16.97
N HIS A 378 -5.07 1.52 17.63
CA HIS A 378 -5.48 2.92 17.62
C HIS A 378 -5.21 3.52 16.25
N ARG A 379 -6.20 4.22 15.68
CA ARG A 379 -6.07 4.87 14.38
C ARG A 379 -4.93 5.88 14.41
N ASP A 380 -4.14 5.86 13.36
CA ASP A 380 -3.01 6.76 13.24
C ASP A 380 -3.49 8.19 12.89
N ASP A 381 -3.23 9.15 13.78
CA ASP A 381 -3.59 10.56 13.56
C ASP A 381 -2.63 11.31 12.61
N ALA A 382 -2.92 12.59 12.35
CA ALA A 382 -2.05 13.50 11.60
C ALA A 382 -0.69 13.64 12.29
N VAL A 383 0.39 13.78 11.52
CA VAL A 383 1.68 14.20 12.07
C VAL A 383 1.83 15.72 11.97
N GLY A 384 2.47 16.32 12.98
CA GLY A 384 2.98 17.68 12.87
C GLY A 384 4.04 17.74 11.77
N ALA A 385 4.15 18.87 11.07
CA ALA A 385 5.30 19.08 10.18
C ALA A 385 6.57 19.08 11.05
N ASP A 386 7.44 18.10 10.86
CA ASP A 386 8.74 18.07 11.49
C ASP A 386 9.66 19.13 10.85
N GLU A 387 10.72 19.53 11.57
CA GLU A 387 11.73 20.45 11.02
C GLU A 387 12.59 19.77 9.92
N SER A 388 12.53 18.44 9.81
CA SER A 388 13.25 17.59 8.83
C SER A 388 12.62 17.50 7.45
N GLY A 389 11.35 17.88 7.27
CA GLY A 389 10.73 18.06 5.95
C GLY A 389 10.29 16.77 5.23
N ARG A 390 10.62 15.56 5.75
CA ARG A 390 10.18 14.27 5.18
C ARG A 390 9.10 13.62 6.04
N PHE A 391 7.94 13.42 5.42
CA PHE A 391 6.78 12.78 6.05
C PHE A 391 6.12 11.75 5.14
N LEU A 392 5.63 10.66 5.74
CA LEU A 392 4.90 9.57 5.07
C LEU A 392 3.41 9.49 5.45
N ALA A 393 2.91 10.51 6.14
CA ALA A 393 1.51 10.65 6.50
C ALA A 393 0.99 12.03 6.09
N LEU A 394 -0.34 12.19 6.04
CA LEU A 394 -0.93 13.48 5.74
C LEU A 394 -0.51 14.53 6.79
N THR A 395 -0.18 15.73 6.33
CA THR A 395 0.04 16.87 7.22
C THR A 395 -1.25 17.27 7.94
N SER A 396 -1.17 18.03 9.02
CA SER A 396 -2.37 18.56 9.69
C SER A 396 -3.28 19.36 8.75
N ALA A 397 -2.72 20.12 7.80
CA ALA A 397 -3.48 20.86 6.80
C ALA A 397 -4.18 19.93 5.80
N GLN A 398 -3.49 18.88 5.33
CA GLN A 398 -4.08 17.87 4.44
C GLN A 398 -5.18 17.05 5.14
N ARG A 399 -5.01 16.74 6.43
CA ARG A 399 -6.04 16.10 7.26
C ARG A 399 -7.25 17.01 7.49
N ALA A 400 -7.03 18.31 7.72
CA ALA A 400 -8.12 19.28 7.81
C ALA A 400 -8.89 19.38 6.48
N LEU A 401 -8.17 19.42 5.35
CA LEU A 401 -8.78 19.37 4.02
C LEU A 401 -9.55 18.05 3.79
N GLN A 402 -8.99 16.91 4.18
CA GLN A 402 -9.68 15.62 4.11
C GLN A 402 -11.00 15.65 4.88
N ALA A 403 -11.00 16.19 6.10
CA ALA A 403 -12.21 16.32 6.91
C ALA A 403 -13.23 17.28 6.29
N GLU A 404 -12.79 18.43 5.77
CA GLU A 404 -13.65 19.38 5.03
C GLU A 404 -14.30 18.72 3.81
N LEU A 405 -13.52 18.00 3.01
CA LEU A 405 -14.00 17.32 1.82
C LEU A 405 -14.97 16.19 2.15
N ARG A 406 -14.70 15.43 3.23
CA ARG A 406 -15.59 14.39 3.73
C ARG A 406 -16.95 14.97 4.11
N ASP A 407 -16.97 16.05 4.88
CA ASP A 407 -18.19 16.75 5.27
C ASP A 407 -18.96 17.25 4.03
N TYR A 408 -18.26 17.93 3.12
CA TYR A 408 -18.81 18.44 1.88
C TYR A 408 -19.48 17.33 1.05
N PHE A 409 -18.78 16.24 0.73
CA PHE A 409 -19.33 15.19 -0.12
C PHE A 409 -20.40 14.33 0.57
N SER A 410 -20.36 14.22 1.91
CA SER A 410 -21.41 13.53 2.66
C SER A 410 -22.76 14.25 2.55
N THR A 411 -22.74 15.58 2.43
CA THR A 411 -23.95 16.44 2.40
C THR A 411 -24.32 16.96 1.01
N LEU A 412 -23.45 16.78 0.01
CA LEU A 412 -23.62 17.31 -1.35
C LEU A 412 -24.90 16.82 -2.06
N MET A 413 -25.24 15.54 -1.91
CA MET A 413 -26.38 14.90 -2.58
C MET A 413 -27.54 14.68 -1.61
N THR A 414 -28.77 14.97 -2.05
CA THR A 414 -29.96 14.61 -1.27
C THR A 414 -30.17 13.09 -1.29
N PRO A 415 -30.95 12.52 -0.34
CA PRO A 415 -31.29 11.10 -0.36
C PRO A 415 -31.97 10.66 -1.68
N GLU A 416 -32.82 11.50 -2.26
CA GLU A 416 -33.51 11.24 -3.53
C GLU A 416 -32.52 11.18 -4.69
N GLU A 417 -31.58 12.12 -4.76
CA GLU A 417 -30.54 12.13 -5.79
C GLU A 417 -29.61 10.92 -5.66
N ARG A 418 -29.29 10.50 -4.43
CA ARG A 418 -28.52 9.27 -4.17
C ARG A 418 -29.28 8.04 -4.67
N ALA A 419 -30.56 7.94 -4.37
CA ALA A 419 -31.40 6.83 -4.84
C ALA A 419 -31.53 6.81 -6.36
N GLU A 420 -31.74 7.97 -7.00
CA GLU A 420 -31.78 8.07 -8.47
C GLU A 420 -30.44 7.65 -9.10
N MET A 421 -29.32 8.15 -8.58
CA MET A 421 -27.98 7.84 -9.08
C MET A 421 -27.51 6.40 -8.77
N LEU A 422 -28.30 5.58 -8.06
CA LEU A 422 -28.07 4.13 -8.07
C LEU A 422 -28.40 3.50 -9.42
N VAL A 423 -29.37 4.06 -10.17
CA VAL A 423 -29.87 3.48 -11.43
C VAL A 423 -29.69 4.40 -12.65
N GLN A 424 -29.61 5.72 -12.46
CA GLN A 424 -29.43 6.71 -13.51
C GLN A 424 -28.26 7.61 -13.15
N ARG A 425 -27.05 7.24 -13.61
CA ARG A 425 -25.82 7.94 -13.21
C ARG A 425 -25.48 9.17 -14.05
N HIS A 426 -26.19 9.37 -15.15
CA HIS A 426 -26.06 10.54 -16.02
C HIS A 426 -27.49 10.99 -16.39
N GLY A 427 -27.78 12.27 -16.18
CA GLY A 427 -29.14 12.79 -16.19
C GLY A 427 -29.27 14.01 -15.27
N GLU A 428 -30.50 14.34 -14.88
CA GLU A 428 -30.78 15.58 -14.15
C GLU A 428 -30.10 15.63 -12.77
N ALA A 429 -30.18 14.56 -11.97
CA ALA A 429 -29.50 14.50 -10.67
C ALA A 429 -27.98 14.70 -10.81
N PHE A 430 -27.33 14.02 -11.76
CA PHE A 430 -25.90 14.18 -12.02
C PHE A 430 -25.55 15.62 -12.43
N ARG A 431 -26.30 16.22 -13.35
CA ARG A 431 -26.11 17.61 -13.77
C ARG A 431 -26.28 18.59 -12.61
N ASN A 432 -27.27 18.36 -11.74
CA ASN A 432 -27.51 19.18 -10.55
C ASN A 432 -26.35 19.09 -9.55
N VAL A 433 -25.82 17.88 -9.31
CA VAL A 433 -24.66 17.65 -8.43
C VAL A 433 -23.42 18.34 -9.00
N VAL A 434 -23.14 18.18 -10.30
CA VAL A 434 -21.98 18.81 -10.94
C VAL A 434 -22.11 20.34 -10.95
N ARG A 435 -23.30 20.87 -11.24
CA ARG A 435 -23.55 22.32 -11.21
C ARG A 435 -23.37 22.89 -9.80
N ARG A 436 -23.81 22.18 -8.75
CA ARG A 436 -23.54 22.56 -7.35
C ARG A 436 -22.04 22.61 -7.08
N MET A 437 -21.29 21.57 -7.45
CA MET A 437 -19.83 21.60 -7.34
C MET A 437 -19.19 22.76 -8.13
N GLY A 438 -19.74 23.14 -9.29
CA GLY A 438 -19.29 24.30 -10.05
C GLY A 438 -19.54 25.63 -9.33
N ILE A 439 -20.72 25.80 -8.74
CA ILE A 439 -21.10 26.97 -7.93
C ILE A 439 -20.21 27.08 -6.68
N ASP A 440 -19.91 25.94 -6.05
CA ASP A 440 -19.08 25.85 -4.85
C ASP A 440 -17.56 25.93 -5.14
N ASP A 441 -17.19 26.12 -6.41
CA ASP A 441 -15.80 26.19 -6.88
C ASP A 441 -15.00 24.91 -6.53
N ARG A 442 -15.60 23.74 -6.78
CA ARG A 442 -15.04 22.41 -6.46
C ARG A 442 -14.67 21.57 -7.68
N LEU A 443 -15.06 21.97 -8.89
CA LEU A 443 -14.72 21.20 -10.10
C LEU A 443 -13.24 21.36 -10.52
N GLY A 444 -12.68 22.57 -10.39
CA GLY A 444 -11.33 22.90 -10.86
C GLY A 444 -10.21 22.74 -9.83
N VAL A 445 -10.34 21.86 -8.84
CA VAL A 445 -9.40 21.84 -7.70
C VAL A 445 -7.94 21.72 -8.13
N GLY A 446 -7.64 20.85 -9.09
CA GLY A 446 -6.29 20.62 -9.60
C GLY A 446 -5.86 21.54 -10.75
N TRP A 447 -6.76 22.35 -11.31
CA TRP A 447 -6.43 23.17 -12.47
C TRP A 447 -5.54 24.35 -12.06
N PRO A 448 -4.62 24.80 -12.95
CA PRO A 448 -3.86 26.02 -12.72
C PRO A 448 -4.78 27.22 -12.49
N ILE A 449 -4.34 28.14 -11.63
CA ILE A 449 -5.09 29.36 -11.29
C ILE A 449 -5.37 30.22 -12.53
N GLU A 450 -4.46 30.25 -13.50
CA GLU A 450 -4.63 30.99 -14.77
C GLU A 450 -5.83 30.51 -15.62
N TYR A 451 -6.27 29.26 -15.41
CA TYR A 451 -7.45 28.68 -16.06
C TYR A 451 -8.68 28.67 -15.12
N GLY A 452 -8.62 29.35 -13.97
CA GLY A 452 -9.71 29.46 -13.01
C GLY A 452 -9.78 28.35 -11.96
N GLY A 453 -8.76 27.50 -11.85
CA GLY A 453 -8.71 26.44 -10.85
C GLY A 453 -8.14 26.86 -9.48
N LYS A 454 -8.04 25.90 -8.56
CA LYS A 454 -7.49 26.12 -7.20
C LYS A 454 -6.00 25.82 -7.07
N GLY A 455 -5.38 25.18 -8.07
CA GLY A 455 -3.96 24.84 -8.04
C GLY A 455 -3.57 23.83 -6.95
N PHE A 456 -4.48 22.92 -6.58
CA PHE A 456 -4.19 21.86 -5.61
C PHE A 456 -3.03 20.98 -6.09
N GLY A 457 -2.13 20.62 -5.17
CA GLY A 457 -1.08 19.66 -5.43
C GLY A 457 -1.64 18.25 -5.66
N PRO A 458 -0.81 17.30 -6.14
CA PRO A 458 -1.25 15.94 -6.43
C PRO A 458 -1.91 15.22 -5.24
N ILE A 459 -1.41 15.42 -4.02
CA ILE A 459 -1.98 14.82 -2.81
C ILE A 459 -3.36 15.43 -2.51
N GLU A 460 -3.53 16.75 -2.59
CA GLU A 460 -4.81 17.39 -2.34
C GLU A 460 -5.86 17.02 -3.40
N GLN A 461 -5.45 16.84 -4.66
CA GLN A 461 -6.31 16.30 -5.73
C GLN A 461 -6.72 14.86 -5.46
N TYR A 462 -5.79 14.03 -4.96
CA TYR A 462 -6.10 12.66 -4.53
C TYR A 462 -7.14 12.68 -3.41
N LEU A 463 -6.96 13.50 -2.37
CA LEU A 463 -7.92 13.61 -1.26
C LEU A 463 -9.31 14.00 -1.75
N PHE A 464 -9.41 14.93 -2.71
CA PHE A 464 -10.67 15.30 -3.34
C PHE A 464 -11.36 14.11 -4.04
N ALA A 465 -10.63 13.40 -4.91
CA ALA A 465 -11.16 12.22 -5.60
C ALA A 465 -11.50 11.08 -4.62
N ASN A 466 -10.73 10.95 -3.55
CA ASN A 466 -10.89 9.93 -2.52
C ASN A 466 -12.18 10.11 -1.74
N GLU A 467 -12.41 11.31 -1.20
CA GLU A 467 -13.60 11.61 -0.41
C GLU A 467 -14.87 11.65 -1.28
N ALA A 468 -14.78 12.10 -2.55
CA ALA A 468 -15.88 11.96 -3.50
C ALA A 468 -16.26 10.49 -3.72
N SER A 469 -15.27 9.62 -3.93
CA SER A 469 -15.49 8.18 -4.11
C SER A 469 -16.04 7.52 -2.85
N ARG A 470 -15.58 7.94 -1.66
CA ARG A 470 -16.09 7.45 -0.36
C ARG A 470 -17.57 7.76 -0.16
N ALA A 471 -18.03 8.90 -0.67
CA ALA A 471 -19.42 9.31 -0.62
C ALA A 471 -20.28 8.79 -1.80
N ASP A 472 -19.76 7.93 -2.69
CA ASP A 472 -20.37 7.53 -3.98
C ASP A 472 -20.82 8.73 -4.85
N VAL A 473 -20.10 9.86 -4.74
CA VAL A 473 -20.31 11.03 -5.59
C VAL A 473 -19.54 10.83 -6.88
N GLN A 474 -20.28 10.79 -8.00
CA GLN A 474 -19.66 10.66 -9.31
C GLN A 474 -19.11 12.00 -9.79
N LEU A 475 -17.79 12.09 -9.88
CA LEU A 475 -17.11 13.24 -10.49
C LEU A 475 -17.22 13.17 -12.03
N PRO A 476 -17.30 14.30 -12.74
CA PRO A 476 -17.12 14.36 -14.19
C PRO A 476 -15.63 14.23 -14.54
N SER A 477 -15.01 13.13 -14.10
CA SER A 477 -13.56 12.92 -14.08
C SER A 477 -12.93 13.05 -15.46
N VAL A 478 -13.56 12.48 -16.49
CA VAL A 478 -13.14 12.66 -17.90
C VAL A 478 -13.09 14.15 -18.26
N THR A 479 -14.14 14.90 -17.99
CA THR A 479 -14.16 16.33 -18.37
C THR A 479 -13.05 17.10 -17.64
N LEU A 480 -12.86 16.82 -16.35
CA LEU A 480 -11.94 17.57 -15.49
C LEU A 480 -10.48 17.15 -15.58
N GLN A 481 -10.21 15.87 -15.71
CA GLN A 481 -8.86 15.28 -15.61
C GLN A 481 -8.30 14.93 -16.99
N THR A 482 -9.17 14.86 -18.00
CA THR A 482 -8.78 14.54 -19.38
C THR A 482 -8.96 15.73 -20.30
N VAL A 483 -10.20 16.17 -20.50
CA VAL A 483 -10.53 17.10 -21.60
C VAL A 483 -9.95 18.47 -21.29
N GLY A 484 -10.19 18.97 -20.06
CA GLY A 484 -9.64 20.23 -19.58
C GLY A 484 -8.12 20.33 -19.70
N PRO A 485 -7.34 19.44 -19.04
CA PRO A 485 -5.88 19.47 -19.14
C PRO A 485 -5.34 19.32 -20.57
N THR A 486 -5.99 18.50 -21.40
CA THR A 486 -5.59 18.37 -22.81
C THR A 486 -5.84 19.66 -23.59
N LEU A 487 -6.97 20.35 -23.35
CA LEU A 487 -7.24 21.66 -23.94
C LEU A 487 -6.30 22.75 -23.43
N GLN A 488 -5.92 22.72 -22.16
CA GLN A 488 -4.91 23.64 -21.61
C GLN A 488 -3.57 23.50 -22.35
N ALA A 489 -3.15 22.26 -22.61
CA ALA A 489 -1.86 21.96 -23.23
C ALA A 489 -1.86 22.06 -24.77
N PHE A 490 -2.93 21.62 -25.44
CA PHE A 490 -2.96 21.42 -26.89
C PHE A 490 -4.14 22.11 -27.60
N GLY A 491 -5.07 22.69 -26.85
CA GLY A 491 -6.21 23.41 -27.41
C GLY A 491 -5.80 24.76 -28.00
N THR A 492 -6.55 25.24 -28.99
CA THR A 492 -6.43 26.62 -29.47
C THR A 492 -7.01 27.60 -28.44
N GLU A 493 -6.68 28.88 -28.56
CA GLU A 493 -7.20 29.91 -27.64
C GLU A 493 -8.73 30.02 -27.71
N GLU A 494 -9.32 29.81 -28.89
CA GLU A 494 -10.78 29.78 -29.08
C GLU A 494 -11.41 28.57 -28.37
N GLN A 495 -10.78 27.39 -28.46
CA GLN A 495 -11.24 26.19 -27.75
C GLN A 495 -11.15 26.40 -26.23
N LYS A 496 -10.03 26.93 -25.74
CA LYS A 496 -9.83 27.21 -24.31
C LYS A 496 -10.89 28.18 -23.79
N ALA A 497 -11.08 29.31 -24.48
CA ALA A 497 -12.06 30.33 -24.11
C ALA A 497 -13.51 29.81 -24.16
N LYS A 498 -13.82 28.92 -25.10
CA LYS A 498 -15.15 28.32 -25.24
C LYS A 498 -15.47 27.31 -24.14
N PHE A 499 -14.51 26.44 -23.80
CA PHE A 499 -14.78 25.24 -23.00
C PHE A 499 -14.32 25.33 -21.54
N LEU A 500 -13.12 25.85 -21.26
CA LEU A 500 -12.54 25.76 -19.91
C LEU A 500 -13.42 26.42 -18.83
N PRO A 501 -13.94 27.65 -19.00
CA PRO A 501 -14.80 28.27 -17.99
C PRO A 501 -16.13 27.51 -17.78
N LYS A 502 -16.69 26.94 -18.85
CA LYS A 502 -17.96 26.21 -18.80
C LYS A 502 -17.82 24.82 -18.19
N ILE A 503 -16.65 24.20 -18.35
CA ILE A 503 -16.31 22.98 -17.63
C ILE A 503 -16.27 23.28 -16.13
N LEU A 504 -15.61 24.36 -15.72
CA LEU A 504 -15.49 24.72 -14.30
C LEU A 504 -16.80 25.16 -13.65
N SER A 505 -17.73 25.75 -14.40
CA SER A 505 -19.07 26.07 -13.89
C SER A 505 -20.04 24.89 -13.90
N GLY A 506 -19.64 23.74 -14.46
CA GLY A 506 -20.52 22.58 -14.61
C GLY A 506 -21.62 22.76 -15.66
N GLU A 507 -21.41 23.65 -16.63
CA GLU A 507 -22.35 23.92 -17.72
C GLU A 507 -22.11 23.07 -18.97
N VAL A 508 -20.89 22.53 -19.13
CA VAL A 508 -20.52 21.70 -20.28
C VAL A 508 -19.94 20.37 -19.80
N HIS A 509 -20.48 19.29 -20.34
CA HIS A 509 -20.06 17.92 -20.07
C HIS A 509 -19.59 17.22 -21.35
N PHE A 510 -18.53 16.43 -21.20
CA PHE A 510 -17.97 15.61 -22.26
C PHE A 510 -18.13 14.12 -21.97
N ALA A 511 -18.43 13.35 -23.01
CA ALA A 511 -18.29 11.90 -23.04
C ALA A 511 -17.04 11.48 -23.84
N ILE A 512 -16.45 10.31 -23.53
CA ILE A 512 -15.34 9.75 -24.33
C ILE A 512 -15.86 8.77 -25.38
N GLY A 513 -15.58 9.06 -26.65
CA GLY A 513 -15.88 8.20 -27.79
C GLY A 513 -14.62 7.49 -28.32
N TYR A 514 -14.08 6.54 -27.56
CA TYR A 514 -12.87 5.79 -27.95
C TYR A 514 -13.17 4.39 -28.45
N THR A 515 -13.72 3.56 -27.56
CA THR A 515 -13.96 2.14 -27.77
C THR A 515 -14.95 1.88 -28.89
N GLU A 516 -14.66 0.88 -29.71
CA GLU A 516 -15.54 0.34 -30.76
C GLU A 516 -15.81 -1.13 -30.49
N PRO A 517 -16.86 -1.74 -31.07
CA PRO A 517 -17.15 -3.17 -30.90
C PRO A 517 -15.94 -4.08 -31.16
N GLU A 518 -15.09 -3.72 -32.12
CA GLU A 518 -13.88 -4.47 -32.50
C GLU A 518 -12.57 -3.81 -32.02
N ALA A 519 -12.62 -2.72 -31.24
CA ALA A 519 -11.45 -1.99 -30.77
C ALA A 519 -11.64 -1.46 -29.34
N GLY A 520 -11.32 -2.30 -28.35
CA GLY A 520 -11.21 -1.94 -26.93
C GLY A 520 -9.75 -1.88 -26.49
N THR A 521 -9.21 -3.00 -26.00
CA THR A 521 -7.80 -3.10 -25.58
C THR A 521 -6.81 -2.76 -26.70
N ASP A 522 -7.11 -3.14 -27.95
CA ASP A 522 -6.36 -2.69 -29.14
C ASP A 522 -6.99 -1.42 -29.74
N LEU A 523 -7.05 -0.36 -28.94
CA LEU A 523 -7.70 0.91 -29.31
C LEU A 523 -7.17 1.49 -30.63
N ALA A 524 -5.90 1.25 -30.95
CA ALA A 524 -5.28 1.74 -32.17
C ALA A 524 -5.89 1.16 -33.46
N SER A 525 -6.66 0.06 -33.35
CA SER A 525 -7.38 -0.56 -34.45
C SER A 525 -8.75 0.05 -34.75
N LEU A 526 -9.11 1.17 -34.09
CA LEU A 526 -10.36 1.89 -34.34
C LEU A 526 -10.56 2.25 -35.83
N ARG A 527 -11.83 2.27 -36.26
CA ARG A 527 -12.29 2.40 -37.64
C ARG A 527 -13.30 3.51 -37.88
N THR A 528 -13.87 4.14 -36.86
CA THR A 528 -14.69 5.36 -37.03
C THR A 528 -13.86 6.39 -37.79
N THR A 529 -14.39 6.88 -38.91
CA THR A 529 -13.65 7.75 -39.84
C THR A 529 -14.04 9.20 -39.66
N ALA A 530 -13.11 10.10 -39.98
CA ALA A 530 -13.38 11.51 -40.18
C ALA A 530 -12.72 11.96 -41.49
N VAL A 531 -13.53 12.35 -42.47
CA VAL A 531 -13.05 12.79 -43.79
C VAL A 531 -13.26 14.29 -43.91
N ARG A 532 -12.21 15.03 -44.29
CA ARG A 532 -12.29 16.48 -44.46
C ARG A 532 -13.14 16.85 -45.68
N ASP A 533 -14.15 17.68 -45.48
CA ASP A 533 -15.05 18.26 -46.49
C ASP A 533 -15.12 19.79 -46.28
N GLY A 534 -14.23 20.52 -46.96
CA GLY A 534 -14.14 21.98 -46.83
C GLY A 534 -13.68 22.43 -45.43
N ASP A 535 -14.57 23.14 -44.74
CA ASP A 535 -14.41 23.67 -43.38
C ASP A 535 -14.94 22.72 -42.30
N HIS A 536 -15.35 21.50 -42.66
CA HIS A 536 -15.80 20.47 -41.71
C HIS A 536 -15.08 19.14 -41.93
N TYR A 537 -15.11 18.29 -40.91
CA TYR A 537 -14.94 16.85 -40.99
C TYR A 537 -16.32 16.19 -41.03
N VAL A 538 -16.49 15.19 -41.88
CA VAL A 538 -17.66 14.31 -41.90
C VAL A 538 -17.29 13.02 -41.17
N VAL A 539 -17.95 12.78 -40.03
CA VAL A 539 -17.65 11.65 -39.14
C VAL A 539 -18.66 10.52 -39.35
N ASN A 540 -18.15 9.32 -39.59
CA ASN A 540 -18.95 8.11 -39.81
C ASN A 540 -18.40 6.92 -39.03
N GLY A 541 -19.29 6.26 -38.27
CA GLY A 541 -18.96 5.05 -37.51
C GLY A 541 -19.83 4.86 -36.28
N GLN A 542 -19.29 4.14 -35.30
CA GLN A 542 -19.95 3.89 -34.02
C GLN A 542 -18.91 3.70 -32.93
N LYS A 543 -19.30 4.07 -31.70
CA LYS A 543 -18.57 3.79 -30.47
C LYS A 543 -19.46 2.97 -29.54
N ILE A 544 -18.85 2.28 -28.58
CA ILE A 544 -19.56 1.46 -27.62
C ILE A 544 -19.03 1.70 -26.22
N PHE A 545 -19.92 1.57 -25.23
CA PHE A 545 -19.66 1.89 -23.82
C PHE A 545 -19.30 3.37 -23.58
N THR A 546 -19.87 4.27 -24.40
CA THR A 546 -19.70 5.73 -24.27
C THR A 546 -20.45 6.21 -23.02
N THR A 547 -19.74 6.30 -21.90
CA THR A 547 -20.27 6.78 -20.62
C THR A 547 -20.83 8.20 -20.76
N GLY A 548 -22.06 8.42 -20.32
CA GLY A 548 -22.75 9.71 -20.40
C GLY A 548 -23.17 10.15 -21.80
N GLY A 549 -22.97 9.34 -22.85
CA GLY A 549 -23.27 9.73 -24.24
C GLY A 549 -24.72 10.19 -24.53
N HIS A 550 -25.70 9.79 -23.72
CA HIS A 550 -27.08 10.27 -23.86
C HIS A 550 -27.32 11.65 -23.24
N ASP A 551 -26.43 12.11 -22.36
CA ASP A 551 -26.58 13.34 -21.57
C ASP A 551 -25.42 14.34 -21.79
N ALA A 552 -24.29 13.94 -22.38
CA ALA A 552 -23.18 14.85 -22.63
C ALA A 552 -23.52 15.90 -23.70
N ASP A 553 -22.96 17.10 -23.57
CA ASP A 553 -23.11 18.17 -24.57
C ASP A 553 -22.15 17.96 -25.76
N TYR A 554 -21.02 17.31 -25.51
CA TYR A 554 -20.04 16.97 -26.54
C TYR A 554 -19.47 15.55 -26.35
N VAL A 555 -19.05 14.93 -27.44
CA VAL A 555 -18.21 13.72 -27.43
C VAL A 555 -16.79 14.10 -27.82
N TRP A 556 -15.85 13.80 -26.93
CA TRP A 556 -14.43 13.76 -27.24
C TRP A 556 -14.12 12.46 -27.97
N ILE A 557 -14.01 12.51 -29.31
CA ILE A 557 -14.03 11.33 -30.16
C ILE A 557 -12.68 11.07 -30.82
N ALA A 558 -12.22 9.81 -30.74
CA ALA A 558 -11.06 9.33 -31.49
C ALA A 558 -11.49 8.75 -32.84
N VAL A 559 -10.93 9.30 -33.91
CA VAL A 559 -11.33 9.01 -35.29
C VAL A 559 -10.11 8.71 -36.17
N ARG A 560 -10.32 7.91 -37.21
CA ARG A 560 -9.37 7.63 -38.28
C ARG A 560 -9.45 8.74 -39.32
N THR A 561 -8.42 9.57 -39.40
CA THR A 561 -8.27 10.63 -40.42
C THR A 561 -7.36 10.18 -41.57
N ASP A 562 -6.46 9.22 -41.34
CA ASP A 562 -5.66 8.58 -42.37
C ASP A 562 -5.76 7.04 -42.24
N PRO A 563 -6.51 6.36 -43.14
CA PRO A 563 -6.66 4.91 -43.14
C PRO A 563 -5.43 4.15 -43.65
N ASP A 564 -4.52 4.82 -44.37
CA ASP A 564 -3.34 4.19 -44.99
C ASP A 564 -2.08 4.34 -44.11
N ALA A 565 -2.10 5.23 -43.13
CA ALA A 565 -1.06 5.38 -42.12
C ALA A 565 -0.97 4.16 -41.17
N PRO A 566 0.21 3.92 -40.56
CA PRO A 566 0.32 2.98 -39.44
C PRO A 566 -0.73 3.28 -38.35
N LYS A 567 -1.28 2.24 -37.71
CA LYS A 567 -2.42 2.34 -36.79
C LYS A 567 -2.37 3.52 -35.80
N HIS A 568 -1.22 3.77 -35.17
CA HIS A 568 -1.03 4.85 -34.19
C HIS A 568 -0.81 6.25 -34.79
N LYS A 569 -0.61 6.35 -36.11
CA LYS A 569 -0.26 7.59 -36.83
C LYS A 569 -1.36 8.11 -37.74
N GLY A 570 -2.55 7.49 -37.73
CA GLY A 570 -3.69 7.91 -38.54
C GLY A 570 -4.91 8.34 -37.72
N ILE A 571 -4.72 8.61 -36.42
CA ILE A 571 -5.79 8.90 -35.47
C ILE A 571 -5.78 10.39 -35.13
N SER A 572 -6.95 11.02 -35.11
CA SER A 572 -7.16 12.39 -34.64
C SER A 572 -8.20 12.43 -33.51
N ILE A 573 -8.20 13.53 -32.76
CA ILE A 573 -9.19 13.81 -31.72
C ILE A 573 -10.05 14.99 -32.18
N LEU A 574 -11.37 14.81 -32.13
CA LEU A 574 -12.35 15.86 -32.43
C LEU A 574 -13.27 16.12 -31.22
N ILE A 575 -13.77 17.36 -31.12
CA ILE A 575 -14.88 17.73 -30.23
C ILE A 575 -16.18 17.73 -31.05
N LEU A 576 -17.02 16.72 -30.83
CA LEU A 576 -18.25 16.49 -31.60
C LEU A 576 -19.48 16.92 -30.79
N ASP A 577 -20.35 17.75 -31.37
CA ASP A 577 -21.59 18.25 -30.73
C ASP A 577 -22.69 17.18 -30.75
N THR A 578 -23.27 16.85 -29.59
CA THR A 578 -24.31 15.81 -29.48
C THR A 578 -25.68 16.27 -29.98
N SER A 579 -25.84 17.55 -30.31
CA SER A 579 -27.05 18.09 -30.94
C SER A 579 -27.08 17.96 -32.47
N ASP A 580 -25.97 17.56 -33.10
CA ASP A 580 -25.94 17.29 -34.53
C ASP A 580 -26.93 16.18 -34.89
N PRO A 581 -27.78 16.35 -35.93
CA PRO A 581 -28.81 15.37 -36.27
C PRO A 581 -28.27 14.01 -36.74
N GLY A 582 -26.99 13.92 -37.10
CA GLY A 582 -26.29 12.67 -37.42
C GLY A 582 -25.83 11.89 -36.18
N TYR A 583 -25.88 12.50 -34.99
CA TYR A 583 -25.56 11.83 -33.72
C TYR A 583 -26.80 11.11 -33.17
N SER A 584 -26.62 9.86 -32.76
CA SER A 584 -27.66 9.13 -32.03
C SER A 584 -27.03 8.12 -31.08
N TRP A 585 -27.84 7.59 -30.17
CA TRP A 585 -27.38 6.64 -29.17
C TRP A 585 -28.43 5.58 -28.86
N THR A 586 -27.99 4.48 -28.25
CA THR A 586 -28.84 3.43 -27.70
C THR A 586 -28.35 3.10 -26.30
N PRO A 587 -29.24 3.01 -25.29
CA PRO A 587 -28.84 2.74 -23.91
C PRO A 587 -28.25 1.34 -23.80
N ILE A 588 -27.21 1.21 -22.98
CA ILE A 588 -26.71 -0.07 -22.50
C ILE A 588 -26.97 -0.11 -21.00
N ILE A 589 -27.84 -1.02 -20.57
CA ILE A 589 -28.14 -1.26 -19.15
C ILE A 589 -27.14 -2.30 -18.64
N THR A 590 -26.33 -1.91 -17.67
CA THR A 590 -25.28 -2.77 -17.10
C THR A 590 -25.83 -3.71 -16.05
N ALA A 591 -25.01 -4.67 -15.60
CA ALA A 591 -25.44 -5.74 -14.70
C ALA A 591 -25.92 -5.23 -13.32
N ASP A 592 -25.43 -4.06 -12.88
CA ASP A 592 -25.90 -3.34 -11.69
C ASP A 592 -27.27 -2.66 -11.88
N GLY A 593 -27.87 -2.78 -13.07
CA GLY A 593 -29.16 -2.19 -13.42
C GLY A 593 -29.09 -0.73 -13.85
N ALA A 594 -27.90 -0.11 -13.85
CA ALA A 594 -27.76 1.30 -14.15
C ALA A 594 -27.73 1.61 -15.66
N HIS A 595 -28.39 2.70 -16.06
CA HIS A 595 -28.11 3.34 -17.35
C HIS A 595 -27.05 4.42 -17.15
N HIS A 596 -25.89 4.22 -17.76
CA HIS A 596 -24.81 5.18 -17.70
C HIS A 596 -23.88 5.13 -18.92
N VAL A 597 -23.91 4.02 -19.67
CA VAL A 597 -23.15 3.80 -20.90
C VAL A 597 -24.07 3.61 -22.09
N ASN A 598 -23.53 3.83 -23.29
CA ASN A 598 -24.31 3.86 -24.53
C ASN A 598 -23.51 3.24 -25.68
N ALA A 599 -24.21 2.68 -26.67
CA ALA A 599 -23.69 2.64 -28.02
C ALA A 599 -24.02 3.98 -28.68
N THR A 600 -23.05 4.63 -29.32
CA THR A 600 -23.23 5.92 -29.98
C THR A 600 -22.89 5.80 -31.46
N TYR A 601 -23.71 6.41 -32.30
CA TYR A 601 -23.63 6.29 -33.77
C TYR A 601 -23.43 7.66 -34.39
N TYR A 602 -22.62 7.68 -35.43
CA TYR A 602 -22.25 8.89 -36.16
C TYR A 602 -22.53 8.62 -37.63
N ASN A 603 -23.55 9.30 -38.17
CA ASN A 603 -23.97 9.17 -39.56
C ASN A 603 -23.92 10.56 -40.22
N ASP A 604 -22.86 10.79 -40.98
CA ASP A 604 -22.56 12.08 -41.62
C ASP A 604 -22.55 13.29 -40.67
N VAL A 605 -22.11 13.09 -39.41
CA VAL A 605 -21.98 14.18 -38.43
C VAL A 605 -20.95 15.19 -38.92
N ARG A 606 -21.30 16.48 -38.94
CA ARG A 606 -20.43 17.55 -39.45
C ARG A 606 -19.73 18.26 -38.29
N VAL A 607 -18.43 18.04 -38.15
CA VAL A 607 -17.61 18.65 -37.10
C VAL A 607 -16.75 19.76 -37.71
N PRO A 608 -16.86 21.03 -37.28
CA PRO A 608 -16.02 22.11 -37.80
C PRO A 608 -14.51 21.81 -37.64
N VAL A 609 -13.68 22.22 -38.60
CA VAL A 609 -12.23 21.94 -38.56
C VAL A 609 -11.54 22.55 -37.33
N GLU A 610 -12.07 23.65 -36.78
CA GLU A 610 -11.59 24.28 -35.55
C GLU A 610 -11.92 23.46 -34.28
N MET A 611 -12.70 22.38 -34.39
CA MET A 611 -12.95 21.43 -33.30
C MET A 611 -11.97 20.23 -33.32
N LEU A 612 -10.98 20.23 -34.23
CA LEU A 612 -9.81 19.37 -34.15
C LEU A 612 -8.92 19.81 -32.99
N VAL A 613 -8.55 18.88 -32.10
CA VAL A 613 -7.66 19.19 -30.98
C VAL A 613 -6.23 18.74 -31.32
N GLY A 614 -5.28 19.67 -31.17
CA GLY A 614 -3.90 19.45 -31.62
C GLY A 614 -3.80 19.42 -33.15
N ALA A 615 -2.93 18.54 -33.66
CA ALA A 615 -2.72 18.36 -35.10
C ALA A 615 -3.41 17.10 -35.62
N GLU A 616 -3.83 17.17 -36.89
CA GLU A 616 -4.38 16.02 -37.61
C GLU A 616 -3.37 14.86 -37.63
N ASN A 617 -3.85 13.63 -37.42
CA ASN A 617 -3.08 12.39 -37.32
C ASN A 617 -2.18 12.25 -36.08
N GLU A 618 -2.16 13.23 -35.17
CA GLU A 618 -1.37 13.18 -33.93
C GLU A 618 -2.18 12.80 -32.68
N GLY A 619 -3.43 12.38 -32.85
CA GLY A 619 -4.37 12.07 -31.76
C GLY A 619 -3.93 10.93 -30.84
N TRP A 620 -3.09 9.99 -31.30
CA TRP A 620 -2.60 8.92 -30.44
C TRP A 620 -1.77 9.45 -29.26
N LYS A 621 -0.96 10.49 -29.49
CA LYS A 621 -0.18 11.12 -28.42
C LYS A 621 -1.09 11.72 -27.36
N LEU A 622 -2.17 12.37 -27.78
CA LEU A 622 -3.18 12.95 -26.89
C LEU A 622 -3.85 11.86 -26.04
N ILE A 623 -4.31 10.77 -26.68
CA ILE A 623 -4.92 9.61 -26.02
C ILE A 623 -3.98 9.02 -24.97
N THR A 624 -2.72 8.74 -25.33
CA THR A 624 -1.77 8.14 -24.38
C THR A 624 -1.39 9.08 -23.25
N THR A 625 -1.33 10.39 -23.50
CA THR A 625 -1.05 11.41 -22.48
C THR A 625 -2.21 11.48 -21.48
N GLN A 626 -3.44 11.53 -21.99
CA GLN A 626 -4.66 11.44 -21.19
C GLN A 626 -4.67 10.19 -20.30
N LEU A 627 -4.45 9.01 -20.89
CA LEU A 627 -4.54 7.75 -20.16
C LEU A 627 -3.47 7.65 -19.07
N ASN A 628 -2.36 8.41 -19.18
CA ASN A 628 -1.38 8.52 -18.12
C ASN A 628 -1.84 9.46 -16.99
N HIS A 629 -2.56 10.56 -17.28
CA HIS A 629 -3.13 11.43 -16.26
C HIS A 629 -4.26 10.76 -15.48
N GLU A 630 -5.14 10.01 -16.16
CA GLU A 630 -6.23 9.26 -15.50
C GLU A 630 -5.67 8.24 -14.49
N ARG A 631 -4.48 7.65 -14.75
CA ARG A 631 -3.86 6.61 -13.90
C ARG A 631 -3.55 7.04 -12.47
N VAL A 632 -3.31 8.32 -12.24
CA VAL A 632 -3.05 8.84 -10.88
C VAL A 632 -4.29 8.68 -9.97
N MET A 633 -5.49 8.49 -10.56
CA MET A 633 -6.77 8.43 -9.85
C MET A 633 -7.52 7.10 -10.02
N LEU A 634 -6.88 6.05 -10.55
CA LEU A 634 -7.58 4.80 -10.93
C LEU A 634 -7.91 3.83 -9.79
N GLY A 635 -7.63 4.17 -8.53
CA GLY A 635 -7.96 3.31 -7.40
C GLY A 635 -8.07 4.04 -6.07
N PRO A 636 -8.93 5.06 -5.92
CA PRO A 636 -9.06 5.80 -4.66
C PRO A 636 -9.43 4.86 -3.51
N SER A 637 -8.70 4.93 -2.39
CA SER A 637 -8.97 4.14 -1.19
C SER A 637 -10.36 4.35 -0.62
N GLY A 638 -10.95 5.53 -0.84
CA GLY A 638 -12.27 5.91 -0.38
C GLY A 638 -13.36 4.96 -0.86
N ARG A 639 -13.19 4.29 -2.00
CA ARG A 639 -14.14 3.26 -2.45
C ARG A 639 -14.15 2.03 -1.52
N ILE A 640 -12.97 1.61 -1.05
CA ILE A 640 -12.84 0.54 -0.03
C ILE A 640 -13.32 1.08 1.33
N GLY A 641 -12.96 2.32 1.67
CA GLY A 641 -13.40 2.99 2.89
C GLY A 641 -14.92 3.13 3.00
N ALA A 642 -15.64 3.32 1.89
CA ALA A 642 -17.10 3.38 1.88
C ALA A 642 -17.74 2.04 2.29
N LEU A 643 -17.15 0.92 1.84
CA LEU A 643 -17.58 -0.42 2.23
C LEU A 643 -17.36 -0.62 3.74
N TYR A 644 -16.19 -0.22 4.24
CA TYR A 644 -15.88 -0.24 5.67
C TYR A 644 -16.91 0.58 6.46
N ASP A 645 -17.08 1.86 6.13
CA ASP A 645 -17.91 2.79 6.92
C ASP A 645 -19.36 2.34 7.03
N ARG A 646 -19.95 1.86 5.92
CA ARG A 646 -21.35 1.43 5.94
C ARG A 646 -21.58 0.16 6.74
N VAL A 647 -20.66 -0.80 6.65
CA VAL A 647 -20.80 -2.07 7.39
C VAL A 647 -20.40 -1.90 8.85
N ASP A 648 -19.41 -1.06 9.16
CA ASP A 648 -19.03 -0.68 10.52
C ASP A 648 -20.19 0.04 11.23
N ALA A 649 -20.82 1.02 10.58
CA ALA A 649 -21.99 1.72 11.12
C ALA A 649 -23.16 0.77 11.37
N TRP A 650 -23.48 -0.11 10.40
CA TRP A 650 -24.53 -1.12 10.56
C TRP A 650 -24.20 -2.11 11.69
N ALA A 651 -22.97 -2.63 11.74
CA ALA A 651 -22.55 -3.57 12.78
C ALA A 651 -22.55 -2.92 14.17
N HIS A 652 -22.24 -1.63 14.27
CA HIS A 652 -22.36 -0.86 15.50
C HIS A 652 -23.82 -0.75 15.95
N GLU A 653 -24.74 -0.38 15.04
CA GLU A 653 -26.18 -0.28 15.35
C GLU A 653 -26.81 -1.62 15.76
N GLN A 654 -26.31 -2.72 15.20
CA GLN A 654 -26.75 -4.09 15.50
C GLN A 654 -26.01 -4.72 16.69
N GLU A 655 -25.11 -3.99 17.37
CA GLU A 655 -24.28 -4.47 18.48
C GLU A 655 -23.38 -5.68 18.14
N LEU A 656 -22.96 -5.80 16.87
CA LEU A 656 -22.20 -6.93 16.31
C LEU A 656 -20.67 -6.73 16.30
N LEU A 657 -20.16 -5.56 16.69
CA LEU A 657 -18.71 -5.29 16.67
C LEU A 657 -17.88 -6.22 17.58
N GLY A 658 -18.54 -6.86 18.56
CA GLY A 658 -17.92 -7.86 19.43
C GLY A 658 -17.79 -9.26 18.80
N GLU A 659 -18.49 -9.52 17.69
CA GLU A 659 -18.44 -10.81 17.00
C GLU A 659 -17.10 -10.99 16.28
N PRO A 660 -16.35 -12.08 16.54
CA PRO A 660 -14.99 -12.23 16.05
C PRO A 660 -14.85 -12.19 14.52
N ASP A 661 -15.81 -12.73 13.78
CA ASP A 661 -15.81 -12.78 12.32
C ASP A 661 -16.18 -11.43 11.69
N VAL A 662 -17.07 -10.65 12.34
CA VAL A 662 -17.38 -9.27 11.95
C VAL A 662 -16.15 -8.37 12.14
N ALA A 663 -15.51 -8.43 13.31
CA ALA A 663 -14.29 -7.68 13.59
C ALA A 663 -13.14 -8.06 12.63
N GLU A 664 -12.99 -9.36 12.33
CA GLU A 664 -12.03 -9.85 11.34
C GLU A 664 -12.32 -9.31 9.93
N ALA A 665 -13.59 -9.32 9.50
CA ALA A 665 -13.97 -8.82 8.18
C ALA A 665 -13.66 -7.32 8.03
N LEU A 666 -14.07 -6.51 9.01
CA LEU A 666 -13.78 -5.06 9.02
C LEU A 666 -12.28 -4.77 9.06
N ALA A 667 -11.51 -5.52 9.86
CA ALA A 667 -10.06 -5.33 9.93
C ALA A 667 -9.34 -5.71 8.62
N ARG A 668 -9.80 -6.73 7.88
CA ARG A 668 -9.27 -7.06 6.54
C ARG A 668 -9.56 -5.95 5.53
N VAL A 669 -10.75 -5.37 5.56
CA VAL A 669 -11.11 -4.24 4.70
C VAL A 669 -10.28 -3.01 5.04
N ARG A 670 -10.09 -2.74 6.34
CA ARG A 670 -9.23 -1.66 6.84
C ARG A 670 -7.77 -1.84 6.40
N ALA A 671 -7.22 -3.06 6.48
CA ALA A 671 -5.87 -3.36 6.02
C ALA A 671 -5.69 -3.03 4.52
N ALA A 672 -6.68 -3.39 3.71
CA ALA A 672 -6.69 -3.13 2.28
C ALA A 672 -6.86 -1.63 1.95
N GLU A 673 -7.72 -0.92 2.69
CA GLU A 673 -7.89 0.52 2.57
C GLU A 673 -6.57 1.25 2.84
N LEU A 674 -5.94 0.97 3.99
CA LEU A 674 -4.70 1.61 4.43
C LEU A 674 -3.54 1.39 3.45
N ILE A 675 -3.35 0.17 2.96
CA ILE A 675 -2.26 -0.06 2.01
C ILE A 675 -2.55 0.57 0.64
N ASN A 676 -3.82 0.60 0.24
CA ASN A 676 -4.22 1.27 -1.00
C ASN A 676 -4.01 2.79 -0.87
N GLU A 677 -4.19 3.38 0.32
CA GLU A 677 -3.79 4.77 0.58
C GLU A 677 -2.30 4.99 0.36
N LEU A 678 -1.44 4.16 0.95
CA LEU A 678 0.01 4.28 0.77
C LEU A 678 0.42 4.14 -0.69
N LEU A 679 -0.17 3.19 -1.43
CA LEU A 679 0.07 2.98 -2.86
C LEU A 679 -0.31 4.22 -3.69
N ASN A 680 -1.47 4.82 -3.43
CA ASN A 680 -1.90 6.02 -4.13
C ASN A 680 -1.07 7.25 -3.74
N TRP A 681 -0.77 7.43 -2.45
CA TRP A 681 0.04 8.54 -1.97
C TRP A 681 1.45 8.51 -2.54
N GLN A 682 2.05 7.33 -2.69
CA GLN A 682 3.37 7.21 -3.32
C GLN A 682 3.32 7.69 -4.78
N VAL A 683 2.31 7.26 -5.55
CA VAL A 683 2.14 7.66 -6.95
C VAL A 683 1.90 9.17 -7.07
N ALA A 684 1.02 9.73 -6.23
CA ALA A 684 0.74 11.17 -6.22
C ALA A 684 1.96 11.99 -5.76
N ALA A 685 2.71 11.54 -4.77
CA ALA A 685 3.93 12.21 -4.32
C ALA A 685 5.03 12.20 -5.40
N ALA A 686 5.17 11.11 -6.15
CA ALA A 686 6.14 11.01 -7.23
C ALA A 686 5.85 12.00 -8.38
N GLU A 687 4.57 12.24 -8.70
CA GLU A 687 4.16 13.20 -9.74
C GLU A 687 4.66 14.62 -9.44
N ALA A 688 4.68 15.02 -8.16
CA ALA A 688 5.18 16.35 -7.77
C ALA A 688 6.69 16.52 -8.04
N GLY A 689 7.45 15.43 -8.10
CA GLY A 689 8.91 15.43 -8.28
C GLY A 689 9.39 15.00 -9.68
N GLY A 690 8.49 14.57 -10.57
CA GLY A 690 8.84 14.05 -11.90
C GLY A 690 7.75 13.19 -12.53
N PRO A 691 8.03 12.53 -13.67
CA PRO A 691 7.05 11.65 -14.32
C PRO A 691 6.72 10.44 -13.44
N VAL A 692 5.43 10.11 -13.35
CA VAL A 692 4.91 8.96 -12.60
C VAL A 692 5.55 7.65 -13.09
N ASP A 693 5.98 6.81 -12.14
CA ASP A 693 6.42 5.45 -12.46
C ASP A 693 5.21 4.61 -12.92
N VAL A 694 5.25 4.15 -14.17
CA VAL A 694 4.17 3.39 -14.79
C VAL A 694 3.92 2.07 -14.05
N ALA A 695 4.96 1.41 -13.54
CA ALA A 695 4.82 0.14 -12.84
C ALA A 695 4.08 0.32 -11.50
N ASP A 696 4.39 1.39 -10.76
CA ASP A 696 3.72 1.69 -9.49
C ASP A 696 2.26 2.10 -9.72
N ALA A 697 1.98 2.94 -10.71
CA ALA A 697 0.60 3.27 -11.08
C ALA A 697 -0.21 2.04 -11.52
N SER A 698 0.40 1.15 -12.33
CA SER A 698 -0.21 -0.13 -12.72
C SER A 698 -0.42 -1.05 -11.52
N ALA A 699 0.52 -1.12 -10.58
CA ALA A 699 0.42 -1.91 -9.36
C ALA A 699 -0.74 -1.44 -8.47
N THR A 700 -0.86 -0.13 -8.26
CA THR A 700 -1.98 0.49 -7.53
C THR A 700 -3.33 0.15 -8.17
N LYS A 701 -3.44 0.28 -9.50
CA LYS A 701 -4.67 -0.06 -10.23
C LYS A 701 -5.03 -1.53 -10.08
N VAL A 702 -4.09 -2.43 -10.34
CA VAL A 702 -4.34 -3.89 -10.25
C VAL A 702 -4.72 -4.26 -8.82
N PHE A 703 -3.98 -3.78 -7.82
CA PHE A 703 -4.27 -4.02 -6.42
C PHE A 703 -5.69 -3.58 -6.04
N GLY A 704 -6.03 -2.30 -6.24
CA GLY A 704 -7.32 -1.77 -5.82
C GLY A 704 -8.50 -2.44 -6.55
N SER A 705 -8.37 -2.68 -7.86
CA SER A 705 -9.46 -3.27 -8.67
C SER A 705 -9.70 -4.75 -8.39
N ASP A 706 -8.66 -5.51 -8.06
CA ASP A 706 -8.74 -6.94 -7.76
C ASP A 706 -9.22 -7.16 -6.32
N ARG A 707 -8.63 -6.45 -5.35
CA ARG A 707 -8.94 -6.64 -3.93
C ARG A 707 -10.37 -6.30 -3.59
N ILE A 708 -10.91 -5.24 -4.20
CA ILE A 708 -12.27 -4.81 -3.88
C ILE A 708 -13.34 -5.86 -4.22
N GLN A 709 -13.10 -6.74 -5.20
CA GLN A 709 -14.05 -7.81 -5.53
C GLN A 709 -14.26 -8.75 -4.34
N GLY A 710 -13.16 -9.23 -3.76
CA GLY A 710 -13.19 -10.15 -2.62
C GLY A 710 -13.65 -9.49 -1.33
N LEU A 711 -13.32 -8.20 -1.13
CA LEU A 711 -13.73 -7.45 0.05
C LEU A 711 -15.24 -7.17 0.06
N THR A 712 -15.84 -6.83 -1.09
CA THR A 712 -17.30 -6.65 -1.17
C THR A 712 -18.01 -7.97 -0.91
N ALA A 713 -17.55 -9.08 -1.50
CA ALA A 713 -18.12 -10.41 -1.24
C ALA A 713 -18.03 -10.82 0.24
N LEU A 714 -16.87 -10.59 0.88
CA LEU A 714 -16.68 -10.85 2.31
C LEU A 714 -17.71 -10.09 3.16
N LEU A 715 -17.92 -8.80 2.88
CA LEU A 715 -18.86 -7.97 3.63
C LEU A 715 -20.32 -8.34 3.37
N GLU A 716 -20.68 -8.73 2.13
CA GLU A 716 -21.99 -9.29 1.81
C GLU A 716 -22.27 -10.56 2.61
N GLU A 717 -21.29 -11.47 2.70
CA GLU A 717 -21.39 -12.69 3.50
C GLU A 717 -21.54 -12.35 5.00
N THR A 718 -20.78 -11.38 5.52
CA THR A 718 -20.89 -10.94 6.91
C THR A 718 -22.27 -10.37 7.23
N VAL A 719 -22.77 -9.43 6.42
CA VAL A 719 -24.09 -8.82 6.62
C VAL A 719 -25.20 -9.86 6.43
N GLY A 720 -25.08 -10.75 5.44
CA GLY A 720 -26.06 -11.81 5.21
C GLY A 720 -26.08 -12.90 6.28
N THR A 721 -24.97 -13.10 7.01
CA THR A 721 -24.88 -14.07 8.11
C THR A 721 -25.53 -13.54 9.39
N HIS A 722 -25.30 -12.27 9.71
CA HIS A 722 -25.69 -11.69 11.00
C HIS A 722 -26.96 -10.83 10.92
N GLY A 723 -27.32 -10.31 9.75
CA GLY A 723 -28.49 -9.47 9.55
C GLY A 723 -29.75 -10.21 9.12
N ASP A 724 -30.92 -9.64 9.46
CA ASP A 724 -32.21 -10.06 8.89
C ASP A 724 -32.59 -9.18 7.69
N PRO A 725 -32.67 -9.72 6.45
CA PRO A 725 -33.08 -8.96 5.26
C PRO A 725 -34.52 -8.43 5.32
N ALA A 726 -35.35 -8.83 6.29
CA ALA A 726 -36.65 -8.21 6.53
C ALA A 726 -36.54 -6.84 7.23
N GLU A 727 -35.41 -6.54 7.88
CA GLU A 727 -35.15 -5.24 8.48
C GLU A 727 -34.75 -4.20 7.42
N PRO A 728 -35.36 -3.00 7.42
CA PRO A 728 -35.10 -2.00 6.38
C PRO A 728 -33.62 -1.61 6.22
N ALA A 729 -32.88 -1.43 7.32
CA ALA A 729 -31.48 -1.03 7.29
C ALA A 729 -30.59 -2.12 6.68
N THR A 730 -30.80 -3.38 7.07
CA THR A 730 -30.08 -4.54 6.53
C THR A 730 -30.43 -4.75 5.05
N ALA A 731 -31.71 -4.64 4.67
CA ALA A 731 -32.14 -4.76 3.28
C ALA A 731 -31.52 -3.68 2.38
N GLU A 732 -31.48 -2.43 2.85
CA GLU A 732 -30.85 -1.33 2.13
C GLU A 732 -29.33 -1.56 1.96
N LEU A 733 -28.64 -1.97 3.02
CA LEU A 733 -27.21 -2.25 2.98
C LEU A 733 -26.88 -3.41 2.03
N LEU A 734 -27.62 -4.52 2.09
CA LEU A 734 -27.44 -5.66 1.18
C LEU A 734 -27.71 -5.26 -0.27
N HIS A 735 -28.74 -4.46 -0.53
CA HIS A 735 -28.99 -3.96 -1.87
C HIS A 735 -27.86 -3.06 -2.37
N TRP A 736 -27.36 -2.16 -1.52
CA TRP A 736 -26.24 -1.30 -1.86
C TRP A 736 -24.97 -2.11 -2.14
N LEU A 737 -24.63 -3.09 -1.29
CA LEU A 737 -23.48 -3.97 -1.48
C LEU A 737 -23.57 -4.72 -2.81
N ASP A 738 -24.72 -5.33 -3.13
CA ASP A 738 -24.95 -6.04 -4.40
C ASP A 738 -24.74 -5.12 -5.63
N VAL A 739 -25.24 -3.88 -5.56
CA VAL A 739 -25.01 -2.87 -6.60
C VAL A 739 -23.53 -2.53 -6.71
N GLN A 740 -22.83 -2.31 -5.59
CA GLN A 740 -21.40 -2.01 -5.61
C GLN A 740 -20.58 -3.19 -6.13
N ALA A 741 -20.87 -4.44 -5.75
CA ALA A 741 -20.20 -5.63 -6.25
C ALA A 741 -20.25 -5.70 -7.78
N LYS A 742 -21.43 -5.49 -8.36
CA LYS A 742 -21.63 -5.49 -9.82
C LYS A 742 -20.92 -4.32 -10.51
N ARG A 743 -20.89 -3.14 -9.90
CA ARG A 743 -20.15 -1.97 -10.40
C ARG A 743 -18.65 -2.18 -10.38
N HIS A 744 -18.14 -2.77 -9.30
CA HIS A 744 -16.72 -2.99 -9.09
C HIS A 744 -16.11 -3.93 -10.14
N LEU A 745 -16.89 -4.83 -10.76
CA LEU A 745 -16.42 -5.70 -11.85
C LEU A 745 -15.73 -4.91 -12.98
N VAL A 746 -16.27 -3.71 -13.30
CA VAL A 746 -15.74 -2.85 -14.37
C VAL A 746 -14.31 -2.41 -14.11
N LEU A 747 -13.90 -2.26 -12.84
CA LEU A 747 -12.58 -1.74 -12.47
C LEU A 747 -11.44 -2.66 -12.94
N THR A 748 -11.68 -3.95 -13.13
CA THR A 748 -10.66 -4.92 -13.56
C THR A 748 -10.30 -4.78 -15.03
N PHE A 749 -11.23 -4.32 -15.87
CA PHE A 749 -11.03 -4.18 -17.33
C PHE A 749 -11.09 -2.74 -17.85
N GLY A 750 -11.84 -1.87 -17.20
CA GLY A 750 -11.90 -0.43 -17.47
C GLY A 750 -10.59 0.29 -17.10
N GLY A 751 -10.30 1.41 -17.76
CA GLY A 751 -9.05 2.17 -17.53
C GLY A 751 -7.77 1.41 -17.90
N GLY A 752 -7.89 0.35 -18.70
CA GLY A 752 -6.82 -0.58 -19.06
C GLY A 752 -6.90 -1.87 -18.27
N VAL A 753 -7.10 -2.98 -18.98
CA VAL A 753 -7.33 -4.31 -18.40
C VAL A 753 -6.15 -4.79 -17.55
N ASN A 754 -6.43 -5.46 -16.43
CA ASN A 754 -5.43 -5.87 -15.45
C ASN A 754 -4.29 -6.71 -16.04
N GLU A 755 -4.55 -7.51 -17.09
CA GLU A 755 -3.51 -8.27 -17.78
C GLU A 755 -2.49 -7.37 -18.48
N ILE A 756 -2.95 -6.27 -19.10
CA ILE A 756 -2.05 -5.29 -19.72
C ILE A 756 -1.31 -4.48 -18.65
N GLN A 757 -1.95 -4.17 -17.53
CA GLN A 757 -1.29 -3.49 -16.41
C GLN A 757 -0.18 -4.35 -15.82
N ARG A 758 -0.40 -5.66 -15.66
CA ARG A 758 0.64 -6.61 -15.24
C ARG A 758 1.75 -6.76 -16.29
N GLU A 759 1.43 -6.73 -17.59
CA GLU A 759 2.45 -6.67 -18.64
C GLU A 759 3.31 -5.39 -18.54
N LEU A 760 2.70 -4.24 -18.20
CA LEU A 760 3.43 -2.99 -17.97
C LEU A 760 4.34 -3.07 -16.74
N ILE A 761 3.88 -3.68 -15.65
CA ILE A 761 4.73 -3.94 -14.46
C ILE A 761 5.93 -4.81 -14.87
N ALA A 762 5.69 -5.92 -15.56
CA ALA A 762 6.76 -6.82 -15.99
C ALA A 762 7.75 -6.13 -16.95
N LEU A 763 7.25 -5.35 -17.90
CA LEU A 763 8.07 -4.70 -18.92
C LEU A 763 8.82 -3.47 -18.39
N MET A 764 8.12 -2.56 -17.70
CA MET A 764 8.67 -1.26 -17.30
C MET A 764 9.28 -1.29 -15.91
N GLY A 765 8.65 -1.97 -14.95
CA GLY A 765 9.15 -2.08 -13.57
C GLY A 765 10.24 -3.15 -13.44
N LEU A 766 10.03 -4.32 -14.03
CA LEU A 766 10.95 -5.47 -13.90
C LEU A 766 11.92 -5.63 -15.09
N GLN A 767 11.76 -4.82 -16.14
CA GLN A 767 12.60 -4.86 -17.35
C GLN A 767 12.68 -6.29 -17.94
N LEU A 768 11.55 -6.98 -17.97
CA LEU A 768 11.40 -8.26 -18.66
C LEU A 768 11.10 -8.05 -20.15
N PRO A 769 11.39 -9.03 -21.01
CA PRO A 769 11.08 -8.94 -22.43
C PRO A 769 9.57 -8.75 -22.66
N ARG A 770 9.23 -7.98 -23.70
CA ARG A 770 7.85 -7.79 -24.12
C ARG A 770 7.21 -9.13 -24.50
N VAL A 771 5.98 -9.35 -24.06
CA VAL A 771 5.14 -10.46 -24.50
C VAL A 771 4.82 -10.29 -25.99
N PRO A 772 5.18 -11.25 -26.86
CA PRO A 772 4.86 -11.19 -28.29
C PRO A 772 3.36 -11.44 -28.52
N ARG A 773 2.79 -10.76 -29.51
CA ARG A 773 1.37 -10.84 -29.89
C ARG A 773 1.21 -11.42 -31.28
#